data_AF-A0A524A0P7-F1
#
_entry.id   AF-A0A524A0P7-F1
#
_cell.length_a   1.000
_cell.length_b   1.000
_cell.length_c   1.000
_cell.angle_alpha   90.00
_cell.angle_beta   90.00
_cell.angle_gamma   90.00
#
_symmetry.space_group_name_H-M   'P 1'
#
loop_
_entity.id
_entity.type
_entity.pdbx_description
1 polymer ?
#
loop_
_entity_poly.entity_id
_entity_poly.type
_entity_poly.pdbx_seq_one_letter_code
_entity_poly.pdbx_strand_id
1 'polypeptide(L)'
;MRVCRSYHRIRLVCLTTPEWSFPLLQQLIHNGIIIPEPPVPVGLTIPVRGGSVRLTPKQEEMAMAWAKKKDTPYVQDPVFVANFMRDFSAALGAEPELGLGEVDLTPCFWIVDAEREAKARMTREERKALAAERKARRESLKTRYGYAIVNGQRVELGTYMTEPSGIFMGRGQHPLRGRWKEGAVQSDVTLNLSPDAPAVEGDWAEIVWQPQSLWVARWKDKLSGKLKYVWLSDTAPIKQEREARKFDRAIALDAQLAAVRARISEGLVDPSPRQRMIATACYLIDALCLRVGDEKDPDEADTVGATTLRPEHVSLNDDGTVAFKFLGKDSVEWHKVLEPPAVVRQNLAELIQHARPANSAQVSDKVSPTRDKPQLFPDIASRDVNAYLSGIQPGLTAKVFRTHHATAAVRESLAEAAIPPDGPEHIKWKAASLANLQAAVLCSHTKTPSPTWPRTRQRYRERRAKAEARVARYREQVREYTARLRSLRAESSEKVAAAKTAERRKRTRQRYRRRIAIAERRVEGARGRRDRARIALGKAKARYLIAREKRAWNLITSLKSYIDPRVFYEWGQQVDYDVLGRYYPATLRRKFAWVRFIDGNDGADNPTGAGVSVRTCLWDDLDVVAELFGAVRADYPEANLPVGPREIGERCLPSLEKTWHEAIILVDEQEQVIGFAAVGPEWCDAEHQEETALDVLAILLPERRGPALARCLADEVRR
;
A
#
# COMPACT_ATOMS: atom_id res chain seq x y z
N MET A 1 53.04 -22.41 -42.79
CA MET A 1 52.12 -21.91 -43.84
C MET A 1 51.32 -20.75 -43.26
N ARG A 2 51.13 -19.69 -44.04
CA ARG A 2 50.30 -18.48 -43.76
C ARG A 2 48.83 -18.91 -43.52
N VAL A 3 47.97 -18.20 -42.77
CA VAL A 3 47.25 -16.98 -43.18
C VAL A 3 46.44 -16.37 -42.00
N CYS A 4 46.50 -15.03 -41.88
CA CYS A 4 45.60 -13.97 -41.32
C CYS A 4 45.03 -14.02 -39.86
N ARG A 5 45.39 -13.05 -38.99
CA ARG A 5 44.79 -11.68 -38.73
C ARG A 5 43.36 -11.76 -38.16
N SER A 6 43.02 -11.24 -36.96
CA SER A 6 43.09 -9.82 -36.57
C SER A 6 42.79 -9.58 -35.07
N TYR A 7 43.54 -8.65 -34.48
CA TYR A 7 43.32 -7.81 -33.28
C TYR A 7 42.08 -8.01 -32.39
N HIS A 8 42.33 -8.42 -31.13
CA HIS A 8 41.42 -8.19 -30.00
C HIS A 8 41.40 -6.70 -29.64
N ARG A 9 40.26 -6.04 -29.89
CA ARG A 9 39.91 -4.79 -29.21
C ARG A 9 39.41 -5.16 -27.82
N ILE A 10 40.23 -4.86 -26.82
CA ILE A 10 39.80 -4.70 -25.43
C ILE A 10 38.72 -3.61 -25.43
N ARG A 11 37.45 -4.00 -25.29
CA ARG A 11 36.41 -3.08 -24.86
C ARG A 11 36.66 -2.85 -23.36
N LEU A 12 37.35 -1.75 -23.05
CA LEU A 12 37.08 -1.04 -21.82
C LEU A 12 35.59 -0.69 -21.87
N VAL A 13 34.76 -1.44 -21.12
CA VAL A 13 33.45 -0.96 -20.73
C VAL A 13 33.73 0.19 -19.78
N CYS A 14 33.75 1.38 -20.35
CA CYS A 14 33.71 2.63 -19.63
C CYS A 14 32.51 2.54 -18.68
N LEU A 15 32.76 2.59 -17.37
CA LEU A 15 31.73 2.75 -16.34
C LEU A 15 31.10 4.14 -16.51
N THR A 16 30.27 4.29 -17.53
CA THR A 16 29.50 5.49 -17.81
C THR A 16 28.23 5.44 -17.01
N THR A 17 28.25 6.03 -15.81
CA THR A 17 27.09 6.45 -15.00
C THR A 17 26.08 5.35 -14.62
N PRO A 18 25.43 5.40 -13.45
CA PRO A 18 24.26 4.57 -13.22
C PRO A 18 23.13 5.12 -14.09
N GLU A 19 23.09 4.74 -15.37
CA GLU A 19 21.83 4.73 -16.08
C GLU A 19 20.90 3.86 -15.24
N TRP A 20 19.80 4.46 -14.80
CA TRP A 20 18.78 3.84 -13.98
C TRP A 20 18.03 2.78 -14.81
N SER A 21 18.72 1.75 -15.28
CA SER A 21 18.14 0.62 -15.97
C SER A 21 17.29 -0.14 -14.96
N PHE A 22 16.00 -0.24 -15.28
CA PHE A 22 15.10 -1.05 -14.48
C PHE A 22 15.48 -2.52 -14.67
N PRO A 23 15.54 -3.34 -13.60
CA PRO A 23 15.76 -4.76 -13.77
C PRO A 23 14.64 -5.30 -14.67
N LEU A 24 15.07 -5.96 -15.75
CA LEU A 24 14.22 -6.68 -16.67
C LEU A 24 13.85 -8.03 -16.03
N LEU A 25 12.63 -8.49 -16.28
CA LEU A 25 12.25 -9.86 -15.97
C LEU A 25 13.04 -10.80 -16.87
N GLN A 26 13.61 -11.83 -16.29
CA GLN A 26 14.21 -12.97 -16.99
C GLN A 26 13.16 -14.08 -17.18
N GLN A 27 12.23 -14.21 -16.24
CA GLN A 27 11.19 -15.24 -16.24
C GLN A 27 9.88 -14.70 -15.65
N LEU A 28 8.75 -15.09 -16.24
CA LEU A 28 7.41 -14.83 -15.74
C LEU A 28 6.46 -15.97 -16.13
N ILE A 29 6.13 -16.82 -15.17
CA ILE A 29 5.27 -17.99 -15.37
C ILE A 29 4.02 -17.86 -14.48
N HIS A 30 2.82 -18.01 -15.03
CA HIS A 30 1.57 -17.98 -14.27
C HIS A 30 0.44 -18.73 -14.99
N ASN A 31 -0.62 -19.09 -14.25
CA ASN A 31 -1.75 -19.87 -14.77
C ASN A 31 -2.83 -19.03 -15.48
N GLY A 32 -2.47 -17.88 -16.09
CA GLY A 32 -3.46 -16.90 -16.58
C GLY A 32 -4.18 -16.15 -15.45
N ILE A 33 -5.39 -15.63 -15.74
CA ILE A 33 -6.26 -14.93 -14.78
C ILE A 33 -7.70 -15.44 -14.86
N ILE A 34 -8.54 -15.12 -13.88
CA ILE A 34 -9.95 -15.50 -13.88
C ILE A 34 -10.81 -14.42 -14.52
N ILE A 35 -11.70 -14.83 -15.42
CA ILE A 35 -12.80 -14.00 -15.90
C ILE A 35 -14.05 -14.35 -15.08
N PRO A 36 -14.60 -13.43 -14.26
CA PRO A 36 -15.81 -13.72 -13.50
C PRO A 36 -16.99 -14.05 -14.42
N GLU A 37 -17.64 -15.19 -14.18
CA GLU A 37 -18.87 -15.55 -14.89
C GLU A 37 -20.01 -14.59 -14.54
N PRO A 38 -20.86 -14.22 -15.51
CA PRO A 38 -22.08 -13.49 -15.26
C PRO A 38 -23.03 -14.25 -14.31
N PRO A 39 -23.86 -13.56 -13.53
CA PRO A 39 -24.90 -14.21 -12.74
C PRO A 39 -25.83 -15.06 -13.61
N VAL A 40 -26.26 -16.22 -13.10
CA VAL A 40 -27.24 -17.06 -13.79
C VAL A 40 -28.57 -16.30 -13.93
N PRO A 41 -29.10 -16.15 -15.16
CA PRO A 41 -30.35 -15.43 -15.38
C PRO A 41 -31.54 -16.23 -14.82
N VAL A 42 -32.49 -15.54 -14.19
CA VAL A 42 -33.72 -16.11 -13.66
C VAL A 42 -34.88 -16.07 -14.67
N GLY A 43 -34.69 -15.39 -15.81
CA GLY A 43 -35.67 -15.34 -16.90
C GLY A 43 -36.75 -14.28 -16.68
N LEU A 44 -36.35 -13.07 -16.30
CA LEU A 44 -37.28 -11.99 -15.97
C LEU A 44 -38.07 -11.48 -17.18
N THR A 45 -39.34 -11.16 -16.93
CA THR A 45 -40.17 -10.37 -17.84
C THR A 45 -40.54 -9.08 -17.13
N ILE A 46 -40.32 -7.94 -17.77
CA ILE A 46 -40.63 -6.62 -17.22
C ILE A 46 -41.60 -5.85 -18.12
N PRO A 47 -42.50 -5.04 -17.55
CA PRO A 47 -43.31 -4.10 -18.33
C PRO A 47 -42.46 -2.96 -18.92
N VAL A 48 -42.65 -2.67 -20.20
CA VAL A 48 -42.04 -1.55 -20.94
C VAL A 48 -43.11 -0.90 -21.82
N ARG A 49 -43.38 0.40 -21.63
CA ARG A 49 -44.44 1.15 -22.36
C ARG A 49 -45.80 0.45 -22.39
N GLY A 50 -46.18 -0.21 -21.30
CA GLY A 50 -47.42 -0.97 -21.19
C GLY A 50 -47.42 -2.35 -21.86
N GLY A 51 -46.36 -2.73 -22.58
CA GLY A 51 -46.13 -4.09 -23.07
C GLY A 51 -45.23 -4.90 -22.13
N SER A 52 -45.09 -6.21 -22.35
CA SER A 52 -44.23 -7.10 -21.57
C SER A 52 -43.04 -7.57 -22.39
N VAL A 53 -41.82 -7.39 -21.87
CA VAL A 53 -40.56 -7.79 -22.53
C VAL A 53 -39.85 -8.85 -21.69
N ARG A 54 -39.59 -10.02 -22.28
CA ARG A 54 -38.74 -11.05 -21.69
C ARG A 54 -37.28 -10.68 -21.91
N LEU A 55 -36.53 -10.54 -20.83
CA LEU A 55 -35.14 -10.09 -20.86
C LEU A 55 -34.19 -11.19 -21.33
N THR A 56 -33.21 -10.81 -22.14
CA THR A 56 -32.01 -11.62 -22.41
C THR A 56 -31.09 -11.62 -21.19
N PRO A 57 -30.14 -12.57 -21.06
CA PRO A 57 -29.23 -12.62 -19.91
C PRO A 57 -28.48 -11.30 -19.64
N LYS A 58 -28.01 -10.62 -20.70
CA LYS A 58 -27.34 -9.32 -20.58
C LYS A 58 -28.28 -8.22 -20.10
N GLN A 59 -29.49 -8.13 -20.66
CA GLN A 59 -30.49 -7.14 -20.22
C GLN A 59 -30.91 -7.39 -18.77
N GLU A 60 -31.06 -8.65 -18.37
CA GLU A 60 -31.38 -9.01 -16.99
C GLU A 60 -30.26 -8.61 -16.03
N GLU A 61 -29.00 -8.84 -16.40
CA GLU A 61 -27.83 -8.41 -15.63
C GLU A 61 -27.84 -6.88 -15.42
N MET A 62 -28.13 -6.11 -16.48
CA MET A 62 -28.26 -4.65 -16.43
C MET A 62 -29.39 -4.20 -15.49
N ALA A 63 -30.58 -4.79 -15.63
CA ALA A 63 -31.74 -4.48 -14.81
C ALA A 63 -31.50 -4.81 -13.32
N MET A 64 -30.88 -5.95 -13.02
CA MET A 64 -30.52 -6.36 -11.67
C MET A 64 -29.41 -5.47 -11.08
N ALA A 65 -28.45 -5.02 -11.89
CA ALA A 65 -27.44 -4.06 -11.46
C ALA A 65 -28.07 -2.72 -11.07
N TRP A 66 -29.08 -2.24 -11.80
CA TRP A 66 -29.85 -1.05 -11.45
C TRP A 66 -30.67 -1.25 -10.17
N ALA A 67 -31.39 -2.37 -10.06
CA ALA A 67 -32.19 -2.70 -8.89
C ALA A 67 -31.39 -2.69 -7.58
N LYS A 68 -30.12 -3.12 -7.63
CA LYS A 68 -29.20 -3.05 -6.50
C LYS A 68 -28.86 -1.61 -6.06
N LYS A 69 -29.12 -0.60 -6.89
CA LYS A 69 -28.86 0.83 -6.64
C LYS A 69 -30.09 1.62 -6.19
N LYS A 70 -31.29 1.04 -6.20
CA LYS A 70 -32.57 1.76 -5.95
C LYS A 70 -32.58 2.62 -4.68
N ASP A 71 -31.88 2.22 -3.62
CA ASP A 71 -31.83 2.94 -2.33
C ASP A 71 -30.54 3.75 -2.12
N THR A 72 -29.82 4.04 -3.21
CA THR A 72 -28.56 4.81 -3.16
C THR A 72 -28.74 6.20 -3.76
N PRO A 73 -27.93 7.21 -3.38
CA PRO A 73 -28.04 8.55 -3.97
C PRO A 73 -27.82 8.59 -5.49
N TYR A 74 -27.24 7.54 -6.08
CA TYR A 74 -26.96 7.49 -7.52
C TYR A 74 -28.24 7.52 -8.38
N VAL A 75 -29.36 6.96 -7.91
CA VAL A 75 -30.61 6.99 -8.70
C VAL A 75 -31.29 8.37 -8.71
N GLN A 76 -30.79 9.31 -7.92
CA GLN A 76 -31.23 10.70 -7.91
C GLN A 76 -30.37 11.58 -8.83
N ASP A 77 -29.27 11.06 -9.38
CA ASP A 77 -28.37 11.80 -10.25
C ASP A 77 -28.87 11.73 -11.70
N PRO A 78 -29.28 12.86 -12.31
CA PRO A 78 -29.93 12.85 -13.62
C PRO A 78 -29.01 12.34 -14.74
N VAL A 79 -27.70 12.61 -14.66
CA VAL A 79 -26.75 12.08 -15.66
C VAL A 79 -26.56 10.58 -15.49
N PHE A 80 -26.53 10.10 -14.24
CA PHE A 80 -26.44 8.67 -13.96
C PHE A 80 -27.66 7.91 -14.50
N VAL A 81 -28.86 8.44 -14.24
CA VAL A 81 -30.13 7.89 -14.73
C VAL A 81 -30.16 7.91 -16.27
N ALA A 82 -29.90 9.06 -16.88
CA ALA A 82 -29.93 9.21 -18.34
C ALA A 82 -28.92 8.28 -19.03
N ASN A 83 -27.69 8.19 -18.51
CA ASN A 83 -26.68 7.30 -19.07
C ASN A 83 -27.06 5.82 -18.99
N PHE A 84 -27.62 5.39 -17.85
CA PHE A 84 -28.08 4.02 -17.70
C PHE A 84 -29.23 3.73 -18.65
N MET A 85 -30.25 4.61 -18.69
CA MET A 85 -31.43 4.42 -19.51
C MET A 85 -31.09 4.41 -21.00
N ARG A 86 -30.15 5.22 -21.45
CA ARG A 86 -29.62 5.18 -22.82
C ARG A 86 -29.05 3.80 -23.16
N ASP A 87 -28.15 3.27 -22.31
CA ASP A 87 -27.52 1.97 -22.57
C ASP A 87 -28.52 0.82 -22.45
N PHE A 88 -29.45 0.91 -21.52
CA PHE A 88 -30.49 -0.09 -21.31
C PHE A 88 -31.53 -0.08 -22.44
N SER A 89 -31.92 1.09 -22.94
CA SER A 89 -32.81 1.24 -24.10
C SER A 89 -32.16 0.65 -25.35
N ALA A 90 -30.88 0.95 -25.59
CA ALA A 90 -30.12 0.36 -26.68
C ALA A 90 -30.02 -1.17 -26.55
N ALA A 91 -29.80 -1.69 -25.33
CA ALA A 91 -29.80 -3.13 -25.09
C ALA A 91 -31.16 -3.78 -25.34
N LEU A 92 -32.27 -3.09 -25.08
CA LEU A 92 -33.64 -3.54 -25.36
C LEU A 92 -34.06 -3.35 -26.83
N GLY A 93 -33.28 -2.62 -27.64
CA GLY A 93 -33.66 -2.25 -29.01
C GLY A 93 -34.84 -1.28 -29.07
N ALA A 94 -34.99 -0.40 -28.06
CA ALA A 94 -36.10 0.54 -27.99
C ALA A 94 -35.77 1.89 -28.64
N GLU A 95 -36.60 2.32 -29.58
CA GLU A 95 -36.57 3.64 -30.20
C GLU A 95 -37.94 4.33 -30.09
N PRO A 96 -38.04 5.60 -29.66
CA PRO A 96 -36.99 6.43 -29.07
C PRO A 96 -36.51 5.89 -27.70
N GLU A 97 -35.42 6.45 -27.16
CA GLU A 97 -34.87 6.08 -25.84
C GLU A 97 -35.95 6.09 -24.74
N LEU A 98 -35.91 5.11 -23.84
CA LEU A 98 -36.87 4.96 -22.76
C LEU A 98 -36.50 5.86 -21.58
N GLY A 99 -37.49 6.54 -21.03
CA GLY A 99 -37.41 7.17 -19.71
C GLY A 99 -37.57 6.14 -18.58
N LEU A 100 -37.10 6.48 -17.38
CA LEU A 100 -37.22 5.61 -16.20
C LEU A 100 -38.69 5.28 -15.85
N GLY A 101 -39.62 6.19 -16.15
CA GLY A 101 -41.07 5.98 -15.96
C GLY A 101 -41.72 5.06 -16.99
N GLU A 102 -41.03 4.73 -18.08
CA GLU A 102 -41.53 3.84 -19.14
C GLU A 102 -41.12 2.37 -18.94
N VAL A 103 -40.28 2.10 -17.94
CA VAL A 103 -39.76 0.76 -17.62
C VAL A 103 -40.11 0.42 -16.17
N ASP A 104 -40.89 -0.63 -15.97
CA ASP A 104 -41.21 -1.09 -14.63
C ASP A 104 -40.20 -2.14 -14.15
N LEU A 105 -39.25 -1.70 -13.33
CA LEU A 105 -38.22 -2.55 -12.72
C LEU A 105 -38.64 -3.14 -11.36
N THR A 106 -39.91 -3.01 -10.97
CA THR A 106 -40.46 -3.58 -9.74
C THR A 106 -40.17 -5.08 -9.59
N PRO A 107 -40.28 -5.93 -10.63
CA PRO A 107 -39.90 -7.34 -10.51
C PRO A 107 -38.44 -7.55 -10.06
N CYS A 108 -37.52 -6.71 -10.52
CA CYS A 108 -36.12 -6.74 -10.12
C CYS A 108 -35.94 -6.26 -8.67
N PHE A 109 -36.70 -5.24 -8.26
CA PHE A 109 -36.65 -4.71 -6.90
C PHE A 109 -37.10 -5.74 -5.86
N TRP A 110 -38.17 -6.50 -6.15
CA TRP A 110 -38.64 -7.57 -5.27
C TRP A 110 -37.57 -8.62 -5.02
N ILE A 111 -36.82 -9.03 -6.04
CA ILE A 111 -35.74 -10.01 -5.89
C ILE A 111 -34.63 -9.44 -5.01
N VAL A 112 -34.21 -8.20 -5.25
CA VAL A 112 -33.16 -7.55 -4.45
C VAL A 112 -33.58 -7.38 -2.99
N ASP A 113 -34.83 -7.02 -2.73
CA ASP A 113 -35.35 -6.87 -1.37
C ASP A 113 -35.52 -8.22 -0.68
N ALA A 114 -36.03 -9.24 -1.38
CA ALA A 114 -36.10 -10.61 -0.87
C ALA A 114 -34.71 -11.18 -0.52
N GLU A 115 -33.69 -10.95 -1.36
CA GLU A 115 -32.31 -11.32 -1.05
C GLU A 115 -31.78 -10.62 0.22
N ARG A 116 -32.10 -9.34 0.40
CA ARG A 116 -31.66 -8.56 1.56
C ARG A 116 -32.36 -9.04 2.83
N GLU A 117 -33.65 -9.29 2.77
CA GLU A 117 -34.41 -9.85 3.88
C GLU A 117 -33.92 -11.26 4.24
N ALA A 118 -33.67 -12.12 3.25
CA ALA A 118 -33.09 -13.44 3.47
C ALA A 118 -31.74 -13.33 4.21
N LYS A 119 -30.85 -12.44 3.75
CA LYS A 119 -29.55 -12.16 4.42
C LYS A 119 -29.73 -11.61 5.84
N ALA A 120 -30.76 -10.80 6.08
CA ALA A 120 -31.09 -10.26 7.40
C ALA A 120 -31.62 -11.35 8.34
N ARG A 121 -32.45 -12.28 7.83
CA ARG A 121 -33.01 -13.43 8.56
C ARG A 121 -31.97 -14.50 8.91
N MET A 122 -30.83 -14.57 8.21
CA MET A 122 -29.79 -15.56 8.49
C MET A 122 -29.33 -15.52 9.95
N THR A 123 -29.20 -16.69 10.56
CA THR A 123 -28.60 -16.87 11.88
C THR A 123 -27.11 -16.51 11.87
N ARG A 124 -26.51 -16.37 13.05
CA ARG A 124 -25.06 -16.10 13.15
C ARG A 124 -24.25 -17.28 12.60
N GLU A 125 -24.75 -18.49 12.81
CA GLU A 125 -24.18 -19.77 12.42
C GLU A 125 -24.18 -19.92 10.90
N GLU A 126 -25.31 -19.69 10.23
CA GLU A 126 -25.41 -19.72 8.76
C GLU A 126 -24.51 -18.67 8.10
N ARG A 127 -24.48 -17.44 8.65
CA ARG A 127 -23.57 -16.39 8.15
C ARG A 127 -22.10 -16.81 8.29
N LYS A 128 -21.74 -17.50 9.39
CA LYS A 128 -20.39 -18.00 9.61
C LYS A 128 -20.05 -19.13 8.63
N ALA A 129 -20.98 -20.05 8.37
CA ALA A 129 -20.80 -21.14 7.41
C ALA A 129 -20.60 -20.62 5.98
N LEU A 130 -21.47 -19.72 5.51
CA LEU A 130 -21.35 -19.12 4.18
C LEU A 130 -20.05 -18.30 4.02
N ALA A 131 -19.60 -17.64 5.09
CA ALA A 131 -18.32 -16.93 5.08
C ALA A 131 -17.12 -17.90 5.00
N ALA A 132 -17.20 -19.07 5.64
CA ALA A 132 -16.17 -20.10 5.58
C ALA A 132 -16.09 -20.72 4.17
N GLU A 133 -17.24 -21.05 3.57
CA GLU A 133 -17.31 -21.57 2.20
C GLU A 133 -16.72 -20.58 1.18
N ARG A 134 -17.11 -19.30 1.24
CA ARG A 134 -16.53 -18.24 0.40
C ARG A 134 -15.03 -18.07 0.62
N LYS A 135 -14.56 -18.24 1.85
CA LYS A 135 -13.13 -18.19 2.18
C LYS A 135 -12.39 -19.37 1.53
N ALA A 136 -12.90 -20.59 1.67
CA ALA A 136 -12.31 -21.79 1.07
C ALA A 136 -12.27 -21.71 -0.46
N ARG A 137 -13.36 -21.27 -1.11
CA ARG A 137 -13.39 -21.05 -2.56
C ARG A 137 -12.36 -20.00 -3.00
N ARG A 138 -12.26 -18.88 -2.27
CA ARG A 138 -11.27 -17.84 -2.57
C ARG A 138 -9.84 -18.34 -2.39
N GLU A 139 -9.58 -19.14 -1.35
CA GLU A 139 -8.26 -19.73 -1.09
C GLU A 139 -7.86 -20.71 -2.18
N SER A 140 -8.76 -21.60 -2.60
CA SER A 140 -8.53 -22.51 -3.74
C SER A 140 -8.20 -21.75 -5.03
N LEU A 141 -9.00 -20.72 -5.38
CA LEU A 141 -8.74 -19.90 -6.56
C LEU A 141 -7.43 -19.12 -6.44
N LYS A 142 -7.11 -18.61 -5.25
CA LYS A 142 -5.84 -17.90 -5.00
C LYS A 142 -4.65 -18.85 -5.13
N THR A 143 -4.73 -20.08 -4.64
CA THR A 143 -3.64 -21.07 -4.78
C THR A 143 -3.30 -21.29 -6.25
N ARG A 144 -4.31 -21.39 -7.12
CA ARG A 144 -4.11 -21.64 -8.55
C ARG A 144 -3.73 -20.39 -9.36
N TYR A 145 -4.42 -19.27 -9.17
CA TYR A 145 -4.28 -18.09 -10.04
C TYR A 145 -3.65 -16.87 -9.35
N GLY A 146 -3.53 -16.91 -8.02
CA GLY A 146 -3.06 -15.79 -7.22
C GLY A 146 -1.54 -15.67 -7.11
N TYR A 147 -0.78 -16.49 -7.83
CA TYR A 147 0.68 -16.52 -7.80
C TYR A 147 1.28 -16.62 -9.21
N ALA A 148 2.52 -16.13 -9.34
CA ALA A 148 3.38 -16.28 -10.50
C ALA A 148 4.78 -16.71 -10.04
N ILE A 149 5.56 -17.34 -10.92
CA ILE A 149 7.01 -17.48 -10.75
C ILE A 149 7.67 -16.32 -11.50
N VAL A 150 8.49 -15.54 -10.81
CA VAL A 150 9.17 -14.37 -11.33
C VAL A 150 10.65 -14.53 -11.06
N ASN A 151 11.47 -14.68 -12.10
CA ASN A 151 12.91 -14.93 -11.98
C ASN A 151 13.23 -16.03 -10.95
N GLY A 152 12.54 -17.17 -11.01
CA GLY A 152 12.73 -18.29 -10.08
C GLY A 152 12.06 -18.15 -8.71
N GLN A 153 11.41 -17.03 -8.39
CA GLN A 153 10.73 -16.82 -7.09
C GLN A 153 9.21 -16.92 -7.19
N ARG A 154 8.55 -17.57 -6.22
CA ARG A 154 7.08 -17.61 -6.16
C ARG A 154 6.50 -16.34 -5.53
N VAL A 155 5.80 -15.56 -6.35
CA VAL A 155 5.31 -14.21 -6.03
C VAL A 155 3.79 -14.13 -6.08
N GLU A 156 3.16 -13.52 -5.07
CA GLU A 156 1.72 -13.24 -5.05
C GLU A 156 1.33 -12.19 -6.11
N LEU A 157 0.16 -12.32 -6.74
CA LEU A 157 -0.42 -11.30 -7.63
C LEU A 157 -1.25 -10.27 -6.84
N GLY A 158 -1.28 -9.02 -7.31
CA GLY A 158 -2.07 -7.97 -6.65
C GLY A 158 -3.59 -8.19 -6.77
N THR A 159 -4.01 -8.72 -7.91
CA THR A 159 -5.34 -9.30 -8.18
C THR A 159 -5.11 -10.45 -9.15
N TYR A 160 -6.10 -11.33 -9.33
CA TYR A 160 -6.02 -12.45 -10.27
C TYR A 160 -7.35 -12.66 -11.01
N MET A 161 -8.23 -11.66 -10.97
CA MET A 161 -9.50 -11.66 -11.70
C MET A 161 -9.72 -10.31 -12.41
N THR A 162 -10.44 -10.32 -13.53
CA THR A 162 -10.94 -9.09 -14.17
C THR A 162 -12.08 -8.47 -13.37
N GLU A 163 -12.42 -7.22 -13.69
CA GLU A 163 -13.60 -6.55 -13.13
C GLU A 163 -14.87 -7.12 -13.81
N PRO A 164 -15.92 -7.50 -13.06
CA PRO A 164 -17.18 -7.95 -13.64
C PRO A 164 -17.92 -6.81 -14.33
N SER A 165 -18.89 -7.16 -15.18
CA SER A 165 -19.82 -6.19 -15.76
C SER A 165 -20.61 -5.44 -14.68
N GLY A 166 -20.99 -4.19 -14.97
CA GLY A 166 -21.83 -3.42 -14.07
C GLY A 166 -21.99 -1.97 -14.48
N ILE A 167 -22.65 -1.19 -13.63
CA ILE A 167 -22.85 0.24 -13.87
C ILE A 167 -21.60 1.01 -13.43
N PHE A 168 -21.04 1.81 -14.33
CA PHE A 168 -19.87 2.64 -14.04
C PHE A 168 -20.24 3.76 -13.06
N MET A 169 -19.65 3.72 -11.86
CA MET A 169 -20.03 4.67 -10.81
C MET A 169 -19.43 6.07 -11.02
N GLY A 170 -18.24 6.17 -11.63
CA GLY A 170 -17.47 7.41 -11.70
C GLY A 170 -17.07 7.96 -10.32
N ARG A 171 -16.19 8.96 -10.29
CA ARG A 171 -15.93 9.79 -9.09
C ARG A 171 -16.26 11.23 -9.43
N GLY A 172 -16.81 11.97 -8.46
CA GLY A 172 -17.29 13.34 -8.70
C GLY A 172 -18.34 13.38 -9.81
N GLN A 173 -18.29 14.43 -10.63
CA GLN A 173 -19.22 14.65 -11.75
C GLN A 173 -18.74 13.97 -13.06
N HIS A 174 -18.21 12.74 -12.96
CA HIS A 174 -17.70 12.02 -14.14
C HIS A 174 -18.79 11.88 -15.22
N PRO A 175 -18.52 12.22 -16.50
CA PRO A 175 -19.55 12.27 -17.54
C PRO A 175 -20.12 10.89 -17.88
N LEU A 176 -19.29 9.83 -17.82
CA LEU A 176 -19.72 8.44 -18.06
C LEU A 176 -20.43 7.75 -16.88
N ARG A 177 -20.64 8.40 -15.72
CA ARG A 177 -21.29 7.74 -14.57
C ARG A 177 -22.71 7.30 -14.95
N GLY A 178 -23.10 6.09 -14.57
CA GLY A 178 -24.39 5.48 -14.96
C GLY A 178 -24.31 4.63 -16.23
N ARG A 179 -23.27 4.77 -17.05
CA ARG A 179 -23.08 3.93 -18.25
C ARG A 179 -22.85 2.48 -17.88
N TRP A 180 -23.28 1.58 -18.74
CA TRP A 180 -22.93 0.17 -18.66
C TRP A 180 -21.46 -0.03 -18.97
N LYS A 181 -20.77 -0.67 -18.04
CA LYS A 181 -19.40 -1.11 -18.18
C LYS A 181 -19.41 -2.62 -18.33
N GLU A 182 -19.26 -3.07 -19.56
CA GLU A 182 -19.13 -4.50 -19.86
C GLU A 182 -17.76 -5.01 -19.40
N GLY A 183 -17.76 -6.14 -18.69
CA GLY A 183 -16.56 -6.85 -18.27
C GLY A 183 -15.79 -7.42 -19.45
N ALA A 184 -14.50 -7.66 -19.24
CA ALA A 184 -13.67 -8.32 -20.25
C ALA A 184 -14.03 -9.80 -20.36
N VAL A 185 -14.07 -10.33 -21.58
CA VAL A 185 -14.07 -11.76 -21.86
C VAL A 185 -12.65 -12.28 -22.06
N GLN A 186 -12.46 -13.60 -22.15
CA GLN A 186 -11.13 -14.19 -22.28
C GLN A 186 -10.38 -13.68 -23.53
N SER A 187 -11.09 -13.54 -24.65
CA SER A 187 -10.56 -13.05 -25.93
C SER A 187 -10.32 -11.53 -25.97
N ASP A 188 -10.61 -10.80 -24.88
CA ASP A 188 -10.19 -9.40 -24.71
C ASP A 188 -8.83 -9.27 -24.01
N VAL A 189 -8.30 -10.38 -23.43
CA VAL A 189 -7.17 -10.35 -22.49
C VAL A 189 -5.88 -10.83 -23.15
N THR A 190 -4.85 -9.98 -23.08
CA THR A 190 -3.46 -10.33 -23.40
C THR A 190 -2.72 -10.78 -22.14
N LEU A 191 -2.00 -11.90 -22.21
CA LEU A 191 -1.12 -12.39 -21.13
C LEU A 191 0.35 -12.03 -21.39
N ASN A 192 1.11 -11.76 -20.34
CA ASN A 192 2.57 -11.59 -20.39
C ASN A 192 3.25 -12.81 -19.78
N LEU A 193 3.86 -13.65 -20.61
CA LEU A 193 4.50 -14.89 -20.21
C LEU A 193 5.90 -14.97 -20.83
N SER A 194 6.85 -15.50 -20.07
CA SER A 194 8.18 -15.78 -20.62
C SER A 194 8.13 -16.99 -21.57
N PRO A 195 9.07 -17.11 -22.54
CA PRO A 195 9.03 -18.19 -23.55
C PRO A 195 9.10 -19.61 -22.97
N ASP A 196 9.63 -19.76 -21.76
CA ASP A 196 9.75 -21.01 -21.00
C ASP A 196 8.49 -21.36 -20.18
N ALA A 197 7.48 -20.48 -20.15
CA ALA A 197 6.24 -20.73 -19.44
C ALA A 197 5.44 -21.87 -20.10
N PRO A 198 4.84 -22.79 -19.32
CA PRO A 198 3.91 -23.78 -19.85
C PRO A 198 2.74 -23.13 -20.60
N ALA A 199 2.21 -23.83 -21.61
CA ALA A 199 1.05 -23.37 -22.35
C ALA A 199 -0.15 -23.16 -21.41
N VAL A 200 -0.74 -21.96 -21.45
CA VAL A 200 -1.93 -21.63 -20.68
C VAL A 200 -3.16 -21.84 -21.56
N GLU A 201 -4.02 -22.77 -21.16
CA GLU A 201 -5.27 -23.05 -21.88
C GLU A 201 -6.21 -21.83 -21.94
N GLY A 202 -6.97 -21.73 -23.03
CA GLY A 202 -8.03 -20.74 -23.19
C GLY A 202 -7.92 -19.87 -24.45
N ASP A 203 -9.00 -19.16 -24.75
CA ASP A 203 -9.13 -18.28 -25.91
C ASP A 203 -8.64 -16.86 -25.57
N TRP A 204 -7.34 -16.73 -25.29
CA TRP A 204 -6.71 -15.44 -24.96
C TRP A 204 -6.49 -14.60 -26.20
N ALA A 205 -6.59 -13.27 -26.08
CA ALA A 205 -6.39 -12.35 -27.20
C ALA A 205 -4.98 -12.46 -27.81
N GLU A 206 -3.97 -12.52 -26.93
CA GLU A 206 -2.56 -12.59 -27.31
C GLU A 206 -1.74 -13.10 -26.11
N ILE A 207 -0.65 -13.81 -26.37
CA ILE A 207 0.39 -14.12 -25.39
C ILE A 207 1.67 -13.43 -25.86
N VAL A 208 2.22 -12.55 -25.03
CA VAL A 208 3.43 -11.77 -25.34
C VAL A 208 4.49 -11.96 -24.28
N TRP A 209 5.74 -11.65 -24.62
CA TRP A 209 6.82 -11.50 -23.65
C TRP A 209 7.32 -10.05 -23.62
N GLN A 210 7.06 -9.36 -22.51
CA GLN A 210 7.48 -7.98 -22.26
C GLN A 210 8.26 -7.87 -20.95
N PRO A 211 9.55 -8.25 -20.95
CA PRO A 211 10.37 -8.35 -19.73
C PRO A 211 10.55 -7.01 -18.99
N GLN A 212 10.37 -5.88 -19.67
CA GLN A 212 10.42 -4.55 -19.08
C GLN A 212 9.20 -4.22 -18.18
N SER A 213 8.14 -5.01 -18.28
CA SER A 213 6.85 -4.76 -17.65
C SER A 213 6.54 -5.77 -16.55
N LEU A 214 6.00 -5.29 -15.42
CA LEU A 214 5.60 -6.14 -14.28
C LEU A 214 4.11 -6.53 -14.30
N TRP A 215 3.42 -6.33 -15.42
CA TRP A 215 2.03 -6.75 -15.58
C TRP A 215 1.99 -8.21 -16.05
N VAL A 216 0.94 -8.90 -15.63
CA VAL A 216 0.70 -10.33 -15.85
C VAL A 216 -0.37 -10.52 -16.93
N ALA A 217 -1.41 -9.69 -16.88
CA ALA A 217 -2.43 -9.64 -17.91
C ALA A 217 -2.88 -8.19 -18.15
N ARG A 218 -3.35 -7.89 -19.35
CA ARG A 218 -3.94 -6.60 -19.69
C ARG A 218 -5.12 -6.75 -20.65
N TRP A 219 -6.04 -5.80 -20.63
CA TRP A 219 -7.17 -5.74 -21.55
C TRP A 219 -7.63 -4.30 -21.76
N LYS A 220 -8.36 -4.04 -22.84
CA LYS A 220 -8.95 -2.72 -23.11
C LYS A 220 -10.32 -2.62 -22.46
N ASP A 221 -10.51 -1.62 -21.61
CA ASP A 221 -11.81 -1.31 -21.01
C ASP A 221 -12.80 -0.86 -22.10
N LYS A 222 -13.90 -1.60 -22.30
CA LYS A 222 -14.84 -1.34 -23.40
C LYS A 222 -15.54 0.02 -23.30
N LEU A 223 -15.70 0.55 -22.08
CA LEU A 223 -16.37 1.83 -21.85
C LEU A 223 -15.45 3.04 -22.07
N SER A 224 -14.26 3.03 -21.46
CA SER A 224 -13.31 4.16 -21.48
C SER A 224 -12.22 4.03 -22.57
N GLY A 225 -12.08 2.85 -23.17
CA GLY A 225 -11.00 2.54 -24.12
C GLY A 225 -9.61 2.44 -23.48
N LYS A 226 -9.49 2.56 -22.16
CA LYS A 226 -8.20 2.56 -21.43
C LYS A 226 -7.74 1.14 -21.11
N LEU A 227 -6.43 0.91 -21.15
CA LEU A 227 -5.86 -0.38 -20.75
C LEU A 227 -5.98 -0.59 -19.24
N LYS A 228 -6.43 -1.80 -18.87
CA LYS A 228 -6.46 -2.35 -17.51
C LYS A 228 -5.40 -3.42 -17.40
N TYR A 229 -4.95 -3.67 -16.17
CA TYR A 229 -3.81 -4.54 -15.90
C TYR A 229 -4.02 -5.33 -14.62
N VAL A 230 -3.58 -6.59 -14.65
CA VAL A 230 -3.21 -7.35 -13.46
C VAL A 230 -1.71 -7.19 -13.26
N TRP A 231 -1.28 -6.82 -12.05
CA TRP A 231 0.13 -6.64 -11.69
C TRP A 231 0.56 -7.67 -10.65
N LEU A 232 1.86 -7.94 -10.57
CA LEU A 232 2.48 -8.58 -9.39
C LEU A 232 2.08 -7.86 -8.08
N SER A 233 2.06 -8.53 -6.94
CA SER A 233 1.76 -7.92 -5.64
C SER A 233 2.81 -6.88 -5.25
N ASP A 234 2.44 -5.87 -4.45
CA ASP A 234 3.39 -4.93 -3.86
C ASP A 234 4.40 -5.62 -2.90
N THR A 235 4.18 -6.89 -2.57
CA THR A 235 5.10 -7.73 -1.80
C THR A 235 6.12 -8.47 -2.67
N ALA A 236 6.05 -8.33 -4.00
CA ALA A 236 7.04 -8.92 -4.90
C ALA A 236 8.42 -8.25 -4.69
N PRO A 237 9.52 -9.01 -4.57
CA PRO A 237 10.86 -8.44 -4.34
C PRO A 237 11.23 -7.34 -5.36
N ILE A 238 11.02 -7.58 -6.65
CA ILE A 238 11.28 -6.57 -7.71
C ILE A 238 10.43 -5.29 -7.55
N LYS A 239 9.23 -5.37 -6.98
CA LYS A 239 8.39 -4.19 -6.71
C LYS A 239 8.84 -3.46 -5.45
N GLN A 240 9.28 -4.19 -4.43
CA GLN A 240 9.85 -3.63 -3.21
C GLN A 240 11.15 -2.89 -3.51
N GLU A 241 12.01 -3.46 -4.35
CA GLU A 241 13.25 -2.82 -4.80
C GLU A 241 12.97 -1.52 -5.58
N ARG A 242 12.03 -1.55 -6.54
CA ARG A 242 11.58 -0.32 -7.24
C ARG A 242 11.02 0.72 -6.28
N GLU A 243 10.38 0.28 -5.20
CA GLU A 243 9.87 1.18 -4.17
C GLU A 243 10.97 1.75 -3.26
N ALA A 244 11.97 0.96 -2.87
CA ALA A 244 13.16 1.43 -2.16
C ALA A 244 13.87 2.52 -2.98
N ARG A 245 14.18 2.23 -4.25
CA ARG A 245 14.77 3.19 -5.20
C ARG A 245 13.95 4.47 -5.36
N LYS A 246 12.61 4.37 -5.33
CA LYS A 246 11.71 5.54 -5.34
C LYS A 246 11.94 6.43 -4.12
N PHE A 247 12.17 5.86 -2.94
CA PHE A 247 12.48 6.61 -1.73
C PHE A 247 13.92 7.12 -1.71
N ASP A 248 14.88 6.39 -2.28
CA ASP A 248 16.26 6.86 -2.43
C ASP A 248 16.34 8.13 -3.28
N ARG A 249 15.51 8.25 -4.32
CA ARG A 249 15.36 9.50 -5.08
C ARG A 249 14.85 10.67 -4.22
N ALA A 250 14.00 10.40 -3.23
CA ALA A 250 13.54 11.44 -2.31
C ALA A 250 14.64 11.86 -1.33
N ILE A 251 15.49 10.92 -0.88
CA ILE A 251 16.68 11.22 -0.07
C ILE A 251 17.70 12.03 -0.90
N ALA A 252 17.94 11.63 -2.15
CA ALA A 252 18.81 12.37 -3.05
C ALA A 252 18.30 13.79 -3.34
N LEU A 253 16.97 13.97 -3.41
CA LEU A 253 16.37 15.30 -3.50
C LEU A 253 16.59 16.09 -2.20
N ASP A 254 16.40 15.50 -1.01
CA ASP A 254 16.61 16.17 0.29
C ASP A 254 18.02 16.78 0.37
N ALA A 255 19.03 16.00 -0.01
CA ALA A 255 20.43 16.43 -0.03
C ALA A 255 20.74 17.59 -1.00
N GLN A 256 19.96 17.75 -2.07
CA GLN A 256 20.17 18.78 -3.10
C GLN A 256 19.03 19.80 -3.19
N LEU A 257 18.09 19.78 -2.24
CA LEU A 257 16.83 20.55 -2.34
C LEU A 257 17.09 22.06 -2.45
N ALA A 258 18.09 22.56 -1.72
CA ALA A 258 18.48 23.97 -1.78
C ALA A 258 18.98 24.37 -3.17
N ALA A 259 19.81 23.54 -3.80
CA ALA A 259 20.30 23.78 -5.16
C ALA A 259 19.17 23.70 -6.19
N VAL A 260 18.26 22.73 -6.05
CA VAL A 260 17.06 22.62 -6.90
C VAL A 260 16.18 23.86 -6.78
N ARG A 261 15.93 24.34 -5.56
CA ARG A 261 15.16 25.58 -5.31
C ARG A 261 15.85 26.82 -5.86
N ALA A 262 17.18 26.92 -5.74
CA ALA A 262 17.94 28.02 -6.33
C ALA A 262 17.76 28.05 -7.85
N ARG A 263 17.88 26.89 -8.51
CA ARG A 263 17.70 26.77 -9.97
C ARG A 263 16.26 27.04 -10.42
N ILE A 264 15.26 26.62 -9.64
CA ILE A 264 13.86 27.03 -9.87
C ILE A 264 13.73 28.55 -9.75
N SER A 265 14.37 29.16 -8.74
CA SER A 265 14.30 30.61 -8.52
C SER A 265 14.95 31.42 -9.64
N GLU A 266 16.07 30.95 -10.18
CA GLU A 266 16.68 31.51 -11.40
C GLU A 266 15.70 31.45 -12.59
N GLY A 267 15.03 30.31 -12.77
CA GLY A 267 14.03 30.14 -13.83
C GLY A 267 12.80 31.05 -13.70
N LEU A 268 12.46 31.51 -12.48
CA LEU A 268 11.32 32.41 -12.26
C LEU A 268 11.52 33.80 -12.89
N VAL A 269 12.77 34.22 -13.10
CA VAL A 269 13.14 35.52 -13.70
C VAL A 269 13.75 35.37 -15.10
N ASP A 270 13.64 34.18 -15.70
CA ASP A 270 14.23 33.91 -17.02
C ASP A 270 13.63 34.83 -18.10
N PRO A 271 14.43 35.36 -19.05
CA PRO A 271 13.91 36.17 -20.15
C PRO A 271 12.91 35.40 -21.02
N SER A 272 13.03 34.08 -21.13
CA SER A 272 12.10 33.22 -21.86
C SER A 272 10.79 33.05 -21.08
N PRO A 273 9.63 33.47 -21.65
CA PRO A 273 8.33 33.26 -21.00
C PRO A 273 8.03 31.78 -20.73
N ARG A 274 8.49 30.90 -21.63
CA ARG A 274 8.33 29.45 -21.49
C ARG A 274 9.08 28.91 -20.27
N GLN A 275 10.31 29.36 -20.04
CA GLN A 275 11.08 28.95 -18.87
C GLN A 275 10.45 29.48 -17.58
N ARG A 276 9.98 30.73 -17.56
CA ARG A 276 9.23 31.28 -16.41
C ARG A 276 7.99 30.46 -16.08
N MET A 277 7.23 30.03 -17.09
CA MET A 277 6.07 29.15 -16.93
C MET A 277 6.45 27.82 -16.26
N ILE A 278 7.48 27.13 -16.78
CA ILE A 278 7.93 25.85 -16.24
C ILE A 278 8.45 26.00 -14.81
N ALA A 279 9.26 27.02 -14.55
CA ALA A 279 9.79 27.31 -13.23
C ALA A 279 8.68 27.66 -12.23
N THR A 280 7.67 28.44 -12.66
CA THR A 280 6.49 28.76 -11.85
C THR A 280 5.70 27.49 -11.52
N ALA A 281 5.49 26.59 -12.48
CA ALA A 281 4.85 25.29 -12.21
C ALA A 281 5.67 24.43 -11.23
N CYS A 282 7.00 24.39 -11.38
CA CYS A 282 7.90 23.67 -10.45
C CYS A 282 7.84 24.25 -9.04
N TYR A 283 7.85 25.58 -8.91
CA TYR A 283 7.69 26.28 -7.63
C TYR A 283 6.37 25.90 -6.95
N LEU A 284 5.25 25.92 -7.68
CA LEU A 284 3.95 25.54 -7.13
C LEU A 284 3.91 24.05 -6.71
N ILE A 285 4.56 23.16 -7.45
CA ILE A 285 4.69 21.74 -7.09
C ILE A 285 5.44 21.56 -5.78
N ASP A 286 6.59 22.23 -5.62
CA ASP A 286 7.40 22.20 -4.41
C ASP A 286 6.67 22.83 -3.22
N ALA A 287 6.23 24.08 -3.36
CA ALA A 287 5.65 24.87 -2.26
C ALA A 287 4.31 24.31 -1.75
N LEU A 288 3.46 23.79 -2.64
CA LEU A 288 2.12 23.34 -2.28
C LEU A 288 1.98 21.82 -2.18
N CYS A 289 2.99 21.06 -2.61
CA CYS A 289 2.88 19.61 -2.84
C CYS A 289 1.83 19.25 -3.91
N LEU A 290 1.68 20.07 -4.96
CA LEU A 290 0.73 19.78 -6.03
C LEU A 290 1.12 18.53 -6.83
N ARG A 291 0.13 17.88 -7.45
CA ARG A 291 0.40 16.92 -8.52
C ARG A 291 0.64 17.70 -9.80
N VAL A 292 1.53 17.22 -10.67
CA VAL A 292 1.85 17.88 -11.94
C VAL A 292 0.60 18.18 -12.76
N GLY A 293 -0.30 17.20 -12.94
CA GLY A 293 -1.48 17.37 -13.80
C GLY A 293 -1.16 17.04 -15.26
N ASP A 294 -2.15 16.52 -15.96
CA ASP A 294 -2.11 16.25 -17.40
C ASP A 294 -3.51 16.58 -17.95
N GLU A 295 -3.59 16.89 -19.25
CA GLU A 295 -4.85 17.12 -19.95
C GLU A 295 -5.82 15.94 -19.78
N LYS A 296 -7.10 16.26 -19.70
CA LYS A 296 -8.17 15.30 -19.49
C LYS A 296 -8.93 15.02 -20.78
N ASP A 297 -9.17 13.74 -21.02
CA ASP A 297 -10.09 13.32 -22.08
C ASP A 297 -11.51 13.83 -21.79
N PRO A 298 -12.35 14.06 -22.82
CA PRO A 298 -13.75 14.49 -22.67
C PRO A 298 -14.60 13.60 -21.77
N ASP A 299 -14.23 12.33 -21.67
CA ASP A 299 -14.93 11.31 -20.91
C ASP A 299 -14.42 11.19 -19.47
N GLU A 300 -13.51 12.06 -19.03
CA GLU A 300 -13.04 12.15 -17.64
C GLU A 300 -13.72 13.29 -16.86
N ALA A 301 -13.62 13.24 -15.53
CA ALA A 301 -14.06 14.34 -14.67
C ALA A 301 -13.11 15.55 -14.78
N ASP A 302 -13.66 16.77 -14.84
CA ASP A 302 -12.90 18.04 -14.82
C ASP A 302 -12.15 18.16 -13.49
N THR A 303 -10.87 17.79 -13.53
CA THR A 303 -9.96 17.80 -12.39
C THR A 303 -8.60 18.27 -12.85
N VAL A 304 -7.93 19.07 -12.03
CA VAL A 304 -6.69 19.75 -12.43
C VAL A 304 -5.51 19.44 -11.51
N GLY A 305 -4.32 19.63 -12.05
CA GLY A 305 -3.03 19.67 -11.33
C GLY A 305 -2.31 20.98 -11.62
N ALA A 306 -1.03 21.06 -11.25
CA ALA A 306 -0.22 22.27 -11.37
C ALA A 306 -0.19 22.85 -12.80
N THR A 307 0.06 22.03 -13.83
CA THR A 307 0.15 22.47 -15.23
C THR A 307 -1.21 22.70 -15.88
N THR A 308 -2.30 22.18 -15.30
CA THR A 308 -3.66 22.35 -15.84
C THR A 308 -4.51 23.33 -15.04
N LEU A 309 -3.88 24.16 -14.20
CA LEU A 309 -4.55 25.25 -13.49
C LEU A 309 -5.14 26.25 -14.49
N ARG A 310 -6.21 26.93 -14.05
CA ARG A 310 -6.98 27.90 -14.84
C ARG A 310 -7.15 29.18 -14.02
N PRO A 311 -7.45 30.33 -14.65
CA PRO A 311 -7.67 31.59 -13.94
C PRO A 311 -8.70 31.48 -12.80
N GLU A 312 -9.80 30.76 -13.03
CA GLU A 312 -10.86 30.53 -12.03
C GLU A 312 -10.39 29.79 -10.76
N HIS A 313 -9.23 29.15 -10.80
CA HIS A 313 -8.67 28.38 -9.68
C HIS A 313 -7.73 29.19 -8.78
N VAL A 314 -7.33 30.40 -9.19
CA VAL A 314 -6.30 31.19 -8.52
C VAL A 314 -6.83 32.58 -8.22
N SER A 315 -6.72 33.02 -6.97
CA SER A 315 -7.11 34.37 -6.55
C SER A 315 -5.90 35.08 -5.93
N LEU A 316 -5.49 36.18 -6.53
CA LEU A 316 -4.42 37.05 -6.03
C LEU A 316 -5.05 38.06 -5.07
N ASN A 317 -4.64 38.05 -3.80
CA ASN A 317 -5.17 38.95 -2.79
C ASN A 317 -4.28 40.19 -2.63
N ASP A 318 -4.86 41.27 -2.09
CA ASP A 318 -4.17 42.55 -1.89
C ASP A 318 -3.10 42.49 -0.78
N ASP A 319 -3.29 41.59 0.18
CA ASP A 319 -2.34 41.32 1.28
C ASP A 319 -1.07 40.57 0.84
N GLY A 320 -0.93 40.27 -0.45
CA GLY A 320 0.19 39.53 -1.02
C GLY A 320 0.00 38.01 -1.05
N THR A 321 -1.08 37.50 -0.46
CA THR A 321 -1.39 36.06 -0.48
C THR A 321 -2.02 35.62 -1.81
N VAL A 322 -1.93 34.34 -2.11
CA VAL A 322 -2.55 33.70 -3.28
C VAL A 322 -3.35 32.48 -2.83
N ALA A 323 -4.66 32.50 -3.10
CA ALA A 323 -5.55 31.38 -2.80
C ALA A 323 -5.71 30.47 -4.03
N PHE A 324 -5.63 29.16 -3.80
CA PHE A 324 -5.85 28.13 -4.81
C PHE A 324 -7.08 27.32 -4.43
N LYS A 325 -8.12 27.31 -5.28
CA LYS A 325 -9.36 26.56 -5.06
C LYS A 325 -9.80 25.82 -6.32
N PHE A 326 -9.79 24.49 -6.28
CA PHE A 326 -10.15 23.65 -7.45
C PHE A 326 -10.45 22.21 -7.05
N LEU A 327 -10.92 21.39 -8.00
CA LEU A 327 -11.06 19.94 -7.82
C LEU A 327 -9.81 19.22 -8.35
N GLY A 328 -9.07 18.56 -7.47
CA GLY A 328 -7.91 17.76 -7.84
C GLY A 328 -8.27 16.32 -8.21
N LYS A 329 -7.25 15.45 -8.27
CA LYS A 329 -7.42 14.00 -8.50
C LYS A 329 -8.56 13.43 -7.64
N ASP A 330 -9.39 12.59 -8.24
CA ASP A 330 -10.57 11.96 -7.62
C ASP A 330 -11.69 12.95 -7.25
N SER A 331 -11.69 14.15 -7.86
CA SER A 331 -12.61 15.26 -7.57
C SER A 331 -12.58 15.70 -6.11
N VAL A 332 -11.41 15.59 -5.48
CA VAL A 332 -11.19 16.07 -4.12
C VAL A 332 -10.98 17.58 -4.14
N GLU A 333 -11.78 18.30 -3.37
CA GLU A 333 -11.63 19.74 -3.20
C GLU A 333 -10.24 20.08 -2.64
N TRP A 334 -9.59 21.03 -3.30
CA TRP A 334 -8.35 21.64 -2.92
C TRP A 334 -8.61 23.08 -2.52
N HIS A 335 -8.13 23.47 -1.35
CA HIS A 335 -8.14 24.85 -0.89
C HIS A 335 -6.89 25.12 -0.06
N LYS A 336 -5.98 25.95 -0.58
CA LYS A 336 -4.76 26.38 0.14
C LYS A 336 -4.46 27.84 -0.18
N VAL A 337 -3.89 28.53 0.79
CA VAL A 337 -3.37 29.90 0.63
C VAL A 337 -1.84 29.83 0.73
N LEU A 338 -1.17 30.55 -0.15
CA LEU A 338 0.28 30.68 -0.23
C LEU A 338 0.66 32.15 -0.07
N GLU A 339 1.77 32.42 0.60
CA GLU A 339 2.45 33.72 0.57
C GLU A 339 3.70 33.57 -0.32
N PRO A 340 3.57 33.72 -1.65
CA PRO A 340 4.69 33.50 -2.54
C PRO A 340 5.59 34.74 -2.64
N PRO A 341 6.86 34.60 -3.06
CA PRO A 341 7.70 35.72 -3.44
C PRO A 341 7.03 36.62 -4.49
N ALA A 342 7.34 37.91 -4.47
CA ALA A 342 6.74 38.91 -5.38
C ALA A 342 6.86 38.51 -6.86
N VAL A 343 7.99 37.94 -7.28
CA VAL A 343 8.20 37.44 -8.65
C VAL A 343 7.20 36.36 -9.05
N VAL A 344 6.87 35.43 -8.14
CA VAL A 344 5.89 34.38 -8.42
C VAL A 344 4.50 34.97 -8.52
N ARG A 345 4.14 35.92 -7.65
CA ARG A 345 2.85 36.63 -7.71
C ARG A 345 2.71 37.40 -9.03
N GLN A 346 3.77 38.06 -9.48
CA GLN A 346 3.82 38.75 -10.77
C GLN A 346 3.67 37.76 -11.94
N ASN A 347 4.42 36.65 -11.93
CA ASN A 347 4.28 35.61 -12.94
C ASN A 347 2.84 35.07 -12.98
N LEU A 348 2.22 34.79 -11.83
CA LEU A 348 0.82 34.34 -11.79
C LEU A 348 -0.16 35.36 -12.36
N ALA A 349 0.05 36.66 -12.10
CA ALA A 349 -0.76 37.72 -12.70
C ALA A 349 -0.63 37.75 -14.23
N GLU A 350 0.62 37.67 -14.74
CA GLU A 350 0.91 37.57 -16.18
C GLU A 350 0.25 36.32 -16.79
N LEU A 351 0.35 35.16 -16.14
CA LEU A 351 -0.26 33.92 -16.61
C LEU A 351 -1.79 33.97 -16.61
N ILE A 352 -2.42 34.65 -15.65
CA ILE A 352 -3.87 34.87 -15.63
C ILE A 352 -4.29 35.76 -16.80
N GLN A 353 -3.54 36.83 -17.06
CA GLN A 353 -3.83 37.78 -18.15
C GLN A 353 -3.69 37.13 -19.54
N HIS A 354 -2.72 36.23 -19.70
CA HIS A 354 -2.42 35.56 -20.97
C HIS A 354 -2.98 34.13 -21.07
N ALA A 355 -3.85 33.74 -20.12
CA ALA A 355 -4.43 32.42 -20.09
C ALA A 355 -5.24 32.14 -21.36
N ARG A 356 -4.99 30.99 -21.98
CA ARG A 356 -5.63 30.56 -23.23
C ARG A 356 -5.84 29.04 -23.25
N PRO A 357 -6.70 28.52 -24.13
CA PRO A 357 -6.86 27.08 -24.29
C PRO A 357 -5.52 26.39 -24.59
N ALA A 358 -5.34 25.17 -24.06
CA ALA A 358 -4.13 24.40 -24.31
C ALA A 358 -4.01 24.02 -25.80
N ASN A 359 -2.80 24.11 -26.35
CA ASN A 359 -2.57 23.78 -27.76
C ASN A 359 -2.85 22.29 -28.07
N SER A 360 -2.61 21.40 -27.10
CA SER A 360 -2.94 19.96 -27.23
C SER A 360 -4.44 19.68 -27.33
N ALA A 361 -5.29 20.58 -26.84
CA ALA A 361 -6.74 20.45 -26.92
C ALA A 361 -7.28 20.67 -28.35
N GLN A 362 -6.47 21.23 -29.25
CA GLN A 362 -6.83 21.48 -30.66
C GLN A 362 -6.61 20.25 -31.56
N VAL A 363 -5.85 19.24 -31.11
CA VAL A 363 -5.44 18.07 -31.92
C VAL A 363 -6.42 16.89 -31.79
N SER A 364 -7.33 16.88 -30.81
CA SER A 364 -8.30 15.80 -30.65
C SER A 364 -9.64 16.09 -31.34
N ASP A 365 -10.13 15.14 -32.16
CA ASP A 365 -11.48 15.18 -32.75
C ASP A 365 -12.62 15.06 -31.71
N LYS A 366 -12.28 14.72 -30.46
CA LYS A 366 -13.27 14.60 -29.39
C LYS A 366 -13.47 15.95 -28.68
N VAL A 367 -14.73 16.40 -28.59
CA VAL A 367 -15.11 17.66 -27.92
C VAL A 367 -15.03 17.49 -26.40
N SER A 368 -13.98 18.02 -25.76
CA SER A 368 -13.87 18.03 -24.29
C SER A 368 -14.60 19.23 -23.68
N PRO A 369 -15.37 19.08 -22.59
CA PRO A 369 -15.97 20.20 -21.86
C PRO A 369 -14.96 21.21 -21.33
N THR A 370 -13.67 20.84 -21.27
CA THR A 370 -12.57 21.69 -20.83
C THR A 370 -11.70 22.20 -21.97
N ARG A 371 -11.98 21.81 -23.21
CA ARG A 371 -11.17 22.12 -24.41
C ARG A 371 -10.93 23.62 -24.56
N ASP A 372 -12.00 24.40 -24.46
CA ASP A 372 -11.98 25.85 -24.72
C ASP A 372 -11.74 26.67 -23.45
N LYS A 373 -11.51 26.02 -22.31
CA LYS A 373 -11.25 26.73 -21.06
C LYS A 373 -9.81 27.26 -21.04
N PRO A 374 -9.58 28.53 -20.67
CA PRO A 374 -8.25 29.09 -20.59
C PRO A 374 -7.44 28.44 -19.46
N GLN A 375 -6.18 28.12 -19.74
CA GLN A 375 -5.23 27.56 -18.78
C GLN A 375 -4.09 28.52 -18.51
N LEU A 376 -3.54 28.45 -17.30
CA LEU A 376 -2.35 29.22 -16.91
C LEU A 376 -1.09 28.74 -17.61
N PHE A 377 -1.02 27.46 -18.02
CA PHE A 377 0.17 26.86 -18.64
C PHE A 377 -0.16 26.13 -19.97
N PRO A 378 -0.69 26.83 -20.98
CA PRO A 378 -1.30 26.23 -22.19
C PRO A 378 -0.35 25.41 -23.08
N ASP A 379 0.97 25.57 -22.92
CA ASP A 379 2.02 24.90 -23.71
C ASP A 379 2.94 24.00 -22.86
N ILE A 380 2.61 23.81 -21.58
CA ILE A 380 3.46 23.08 -20.65
C ILE A 380 2.75 21.81 -20.22
N ALA A 381 3.32 20.66 -20.56
CA ALA A 381 2.85 19.36 -20.11
C ALA A 381 3.75 18.78 -19.00
N SER A 382 3.35 17.67 -18.41
CA SER A 382 4.14 16.98 -17.39
C SER A 382 5.53 16.56 -17.87
N ARG A 383 5.68 16.27 -19.17
CA ARG A 383 6.99 15.97 -19.80
C ARG A 383 7.95 17.15 -19.73
N ASP A 384 7.46 18.38 -19.89
CA ASP A 384 8.28 19.59 -19.88
C ASP A 384 8.79 19.90 -18.48
N VAL A 385 7.89 19.79 -17.49
CA VAL A 385 8.24 19.92 -16.06
C VAL A 385 9.26 18.86 -15.66
N ASN A 386 9.07 17.60 -16.03
CA ASN A 386 9.99 16.53 -15.68
C ASN A 386 11.35 16.66 -16.41
N ALA A 387 11.36 17.10 -17.68
CA ALA A 387 12.59 17.37 -18.41
C ALA A 387 13.39 18.51 -17.76
N TYR A 388 12.72 19.60 -17.37
CA TYR A 388 13.35 20.71 -16.63
C TYR A 388 13.98 20.23 -15.33
N LEU A 389 13.22 19.50 -14.50
CA LEU A 389 13.70 18.97 -13.22
C LEU A 389 14.84 17.96 -13.39
N SER A 390 14.74 17.06 -14.38
CA SER A 390 15.80 16.10 -14.69
C SER A 390 17.07 16.76 -15.21
N GLY A 391 16.96 17.93 -15.85
CA GLY A 391 18.11 18.75 -16.23
C GLY A 391 18.83 19.41 -15.06
N ILE A 392 18.16 19.54 -13.90
CA ILE A 392 18.77 20.03 -12.65
C ILE A 392 19.44 18.87 -11.90
N GLN A 393 18.69 17.78 -11.74
CA GLN A 393 19.13 16.58 -11.04
C GLN A 393 18.67 15.34 -11.82
N PRO A 394 19.58 14.51 -12.35
CA PRO A 394 19.23 13.34 -13.14
C PRO A 394 18.22 12.42 -12.43
N GLY A 395 17.12 12.09 -13.11
CA GLY A 395 16.06 11.23 -12.58
C GLY A 395 15.04 11.90 -11.65
N LEU A 396 15.19 13.21 -11.36
CA LEU A 396 14.22 13.99 -10.61
C LEU A 396 12.95 14.22 -11.44
N THR A 397 11.79 14.00 -10.81
CA THR A 397 10.47 14.25 -11.40
C THR A 397 9.58 14.98 -10.41
N ALA A 398 8.51 15.61 -10.90
CA ALA A 398 7.56 16.34 -10.06
C ALA A 398 6.96 15.48 -8.92
N LYS A 399 6.82 14.16 -9.13
CA LYS A 399 6.27 13.25 -8.12
C LYS A 399 7.19 13.08 -6.90
N VAL A 400 8.50 13.28 -7.07
CA VAL A 400 9.50 13.09 -5.99
C VAL A 400 9.30 14.11 -4.87
N PHE A 401 8.98 15.37 -5.20
CA PHE A 401 8.69 16.42 -4.20
C PHE A 401 7.61 16.02 -3.20
N ARG A 402 6.51 15.41 -3.67
CA ARG A 402 5.44 14.96 -2.77
C ARG A 402 5.88 13.84 -1.83
N THR A 403 6.74 12.93 -2.29
CA THR A 403 7.30 11.85 -1.47
C THR A 403 8.28 12.41 -0.44
N HIS A 404 9.17 13.31 -0.88
CA HIS A 404 10.12 14.02 -0.05
C HIS A 404 9.41 14.78 1.08
N HIS A 405 8.49 15.69 0.74
CA HIS A 405 7.81 16.54 1.72
C HIS A 405 6.94 15.76 2.70
N ALA A 406 6.27 14.70 2.24
CA ALA A 406 5.52 13.81 3.12
C ALA A 406 6.45 13.07 4.11
N THR A 407 7.62 12.64 3.66
CA THR A 407 8.62 11.95 4.49
C THR A 407 9.27 12.91 5.49
N ALA A 408 9.64 14.12 5.04
CA ALA A 408 10.22 15.15 5.89
C ALA A 408 9.25 15.59 7.01
N ALA A 409 7.98 15.84 6.68
CA ALA A 409 6.96 16.19 7.68
C ALA A 409 6.74 15.09 8.74
N VAL A 410 6.89 13.82 8.36
CA VAL A 410 6.84 12.70 9.32
C VAL A 410 8.09 12.70 10.19
N ARG A 411 9.27 12.82 9.60
CA ARG A 411 10.56 12.87 10.32
C ARG A 411 10.56 13.98 11.37
N GLU A 412 10.19 15.20 10.97
CA GLU A 412 10.08 16.36 11.86
C GLU A 412 9.06 16.11 12.98
N SER A 413 7.84 15.68 12.65
CA SER A 413 6.80 15.44 13.65
C SER A 413 7.17 14.34 14.65
N LEU A 414 7.94 13.32 14.23
CA LEU A 414 8.44 12.28 15.12
C LEU A 414 9.56 12.78 16.03
N ALA A 415 10.47 13.62 15.51
CA ALA A 415 11.54 14.25 16.28
C ALA A 415 10.98 15.21 17.34
N GLU A 416 10.04 16.09 16.96
CA GLU A 416 9.36 17.02 17.88
C GLU A 416 8.59 16.31 19.01
N ALA A 417 8.10 15.10 18.75
CA ALA A 417 7.39 14.34 19.77
C ALA A 417 8.29 13.97 20.96
N ALA A 418 9.61 13.89 20.76
CA ALA A 418 10.63 13.67 21.80
C ALA A 418 10.27 12.56 22.80
N ILE A 419 9.85 11.40 22.28
CA ILE A 419 9.36 10.28 23.11
C ILE A 419 10.54 9.47 23.62
N PRO A 420 10.66 9.23 24.95
CA PRO A 420 11.75 8.41 25.48
C PRO A 420 11.52 6.91 25.21
N PRO A 421 12.59 6.08 25.20
CA PRO A 421 12.49 4.64 24.98
C PRO A 421 11.58 3.91 25.97
N ASP A 422 11.58 4.32 27.25
CA ASP A 422 10.72 3.78 28.30
C ASP A 422 9.27 4.31 28.25
N GLY A 423 8.95 5.13 27.25
CA GLY A 423 7.65 5.72 27.04
C GLY A 423 6.53 4.67 26.86
N PRO A 424 5.29 4.93 27.32
CA PRO A 424 4.19 4.00 27.11
C PRO A 424 3.87 3.82 25.61
N GLU A 425 3.67 2.58 25.18
CA GLU A 425 3.40 2.24 23.76
C GLU A 425 2.28 3.05 23.11
N HIS A 426 1.20 3.36 23.86
CA HIS A 426 0.08 4.15 23.33
C HIS A 426 0.44 5.61 23.01
N ILE A 427 1.52 6.14 23.59
CA ILE A 427 2.09 7.45 23.26
C ILE A 427 2.94 7.34 21.99
N LYS A 428 3.74 6.29 21.84
CA LYS A 428 4.50 5.99 20.62
C LYS A 428 3.57 5.79 19.41
N TRP A 429 2.55 4.92 19.54
CA TRP A 429 1.50 4.75 18.54
C TRP A 429 0.79 6.07 18.20
N LYS A 430 0.61 6.94 19.22
CA LYS A 430 -0.02 8.25 19.02
C LYS A 430 0.86 9.17 18.17
N ALA A 431 2.14 9.27 18.50
CA ALA A 431 3.12 10.05 17.74
C ALA A 431 3.16 9.60 16.28
N ALA A 432 3.32 8.29 16.03
CA ALA A 432 3.36 7.76 14.67
C ALA A 432 2.09 8.06 13.85
N SER A 433 0.92 7.97 14.49
CA SER A 433 -0.36 8.28 13.84
C SER A 433 -0.54 9.77 13.52
N LEU A 434 -0.03 10.66 14.38
CA LEU A 434 -0.09 12.11 14.16
C LEU A 434 0.94 12.55 13.11
N ALA A 435 2.13 11.97 13.10
CA ALA A 435 3.13 12.22 12.05
C ALA A 435 2.58 11.85 10.65
N ASN A 436 1.95 10.67 10.52
CA ASN A 436 1.29 10.30 9.26
C ASN A 436 0.09 11.21 8.92
N LEU A 437 -0.63 11.72 9.93
CA LEU A 437 -1.68 12.71 9.70
C LEU A 437 -1.09 13.99 9.07
N GLN A 438 0.07 14.49 9.52
CA GLN A 438 0.72 15.65 8.92
C GLN A 438 1.00 15.43 7.44
N ALA A 439 1.59 14.29 7.08
CA ALA A 439 1.79 13.92 5.67
C ALA A 439 0.46 13.86 4.88
N ALA A 440 -0.60 13.31 5.47
CA ALA A 440 -1.92 13.25 4.83
C ALA A 440 -2.54 14.64 4.60
N VAL A 441 -2.39 15.56 5.57
CA VAL A 441 -2.84 16.96 5.48
C VAL A 441 -2.06 17.68 4.38
N LEU A 442 -0.73 17.60 4.42
CA LEU A 442 0.17 18.22 3.45
C LEU A 442 -0.16 17.79 2.01
N CYS A 443 -0.40 16.48 1.82
CA CYS A 443 -0.75 15.89 0.53
C CYS A 443 -2.22 16.05 0.12
N SER A 444 -3.06 16.68 0.94
CA SER A 444 -4.52 16.81 0.75
C SER A 444 -5.23 15.46 0.56
N HIS A 445 -4.84 14.43 1.31
CA HIS A 445 -5.47 13.11 1.27
C HIS A 445 -6.74 13.08 2.11
N THR A 446 -7.85 13.61 1.59
CA THR A 446 -9.12 13.66 2.31
C THR A 446 -10.00 12.44 2.06
N LYS A 447 -11.04 12.28 2.88
CA LYS A 447 -12.14 11.33 2.68
C LYS A 447 -13.42 11.91 3.26
N THR A 448 -14.57 11.49 2.73
CA THR A 448 -15.86 11.85 3.29
C THR A 448 -15.99 11.35 4.74
N PRO A 449 -16.27 12.25 5.70
CA PRO A 449 -16.53 11.84 7.09
C PRO A 449 -17.70 10.86 7.17
N SER A 450 -17.58 9.83 8.02
CA SER A 450 -18.69 8.89 8.21
C SER A 450 -19.91 9.58 8.83
N PRO A 451 -21.14 9.35 8.31
CA PRO A 451 -22.37 9.89 8.90
C PRO A 451 -22.60 9.35 10.33
N THR A 452 -21.99 8.20 10.68
CA THR A 452 -22.10 7.60 12.01
C THR A 452 -21.12 8.19 13.05
N TRP A 453 -20.37 9.23 12.69
CA TRP A 453 -19.40 9.87 13.58
C TRP A 453 -19.99 10.37 14.91
N PRO A 454 -21.18 11.01 14.97
CA PRO A 454 -21.75 11.46 16.25
C PRO A 454 -21.88 10.33 17.27
N ARG A 455 -22.44 9.19 16.85
CA ARG A 455 -22.56 7.96 17.66
C ARG A 455 -21.20 7.41 18.06
N THR A 456 -20.24 7.42 17.14
CA THR A 456 -18.87 6.96 17.42
C THR A 456 -18.16 7.85 18.44
N ARG A 457 -18.32 9.18 18.32
CA ARG A 457 -17.78 10.18 19.25
C ARG A 457 -18.35 9.99 20.66
N GLN A 458 -19.65 9.74 20.77
CA GLN A 458 -20.28 9.43 22.05
C GLN A 458 -19.69 8.18 22.71
N ARG A 459 -19.55 7.08 21.96
CA ARG A 459 -18.91 5.85 22.47
C ARG A 459 -17.48 6.08 22.98
N TYR A 460 -16.70 6.93 22.31
CA TYR A 460 -15.36 7.30 22.81
C TYR A 460 -15.44 8.09 24.13
N ARG A 461 -16.37 9.05 24.24
CA ARG A 461 -16.59 9.81 25.49
C ARG A 461 -16.96 8.90 26.66
N GLU A 462 -17.90 7.98 26.44
CA GLU A 462 -18.32 7.01 27.46
C GLU A 462 -17.17 6.09 27.89
N ARG A 463 -16.39 5.56 26.93
CA ARG A 463 -15.21 4.73 27.24
C ARG A 463 -14.15 5.51 28.04
N ARG A 464 -13.94 6.77 27.70
CA ARG A 464 -13.01 7.66 28.43
C ARG A 464 -13.51 7.89 29.86
N ALA A 465 -14.77 8.26 30.04
CA ALA A 465 -15.37 8.49 31.36
C ALA A 465 -15.30 7.24 32.25
N LYS A 466 -15.62 6.05 31.70
CA LYS A 466 -15.48 4.77 32.41
C LYS A 466 -14.03 4.49 32.85
N ALA A 467 -13.05 4.81 31.99
CA ALA A 467 -11.63 4.65 32.32
C ALA A 467 -11.18 5.67 33.39
N GLU A 468 -11.63 6.92 33.32
CA GLU A 468 -11.38 7.97 34.32
C GLU A 468 -11.92 7.56 35.70
N ALA A 469 -13.18 7.11 35.76
CA ALA A 469 -13.79 6.62 36.99
C ALA A 469 -13.04 5.41 37.58
N ARG A 470 -12.51 4.52 36.73
CA ARG A 470 -11.70 3.37 37.16
C ARG A 470 -10.37 3.80 37.77
N VAL A 471 -9.69 4.79 37.16
CA VAL A 471 -8.45 5.36 37.72
C VAL A 471 -8.73 6.04 39.06
N ALA A 472 -9.79 6.83 39.16
CA ALA A 472 -10.18 7.49 40.42
C ALA A 472 -10.43 6.48 41.55
N ARG A 473 -11.18 5.41 41.27
CA ARG A 473 -11.44 4.33 42.22
C ARG A 473 -10.16 3.67 42.75
N TYR A 474 -9.24 3.30 41.86
CA TYR A 474 -7.98 2.68 42.29
C TYR A 474 -7.04 3.67 42.98
N ARG A 475 -7.09 4.96 42.62
CA ARG A 475 -6.37 6.01 43.36
C ARG A 475 -6.85 6.08 44.81
N GLU A 476 -8.15 5.99 45.03
CA GLU A 476 -8.72 6.00 46.38
C GLU A 476 -8.37 4.73 47.16
N GLN A 477 -8.45 3.56 46.52
CA GLN A 477 -8.02 2.29 47.13
C GLN A 477 -6.54 2.33 47.57
N VAL A 478 -5.65 2.94 46.76
CA VAL A 478 -4.25 3.12 47.14
C VAL A 478 -4.12 4.02 48.37
N ARG A 479 -4.89 5.11 48.45
CA ARG A 479 -4.90 6.00 49.63
C ARG A 479 -5.35 5.27 50.88
N GLU A 480 -6.48 4.57 50.82
CA GLU A 480 -7.05 3.79 51.93
C GLU A 480 -6.05 2.74 52.45
N TYR A 481 -5.45 1.95 51.56
CA TYR A 481 -4.49 0.92 51.98
C TYR A 481 -3.20 1.52 52.53
N THR A 482 -2.75 2.65 51.99
CA THR A 482 -1.57 3.36 52.52
C THR A 482 -1.84 3.93 53.91
N ALA A 483 -3.04 4.48 54.14
CA ALA A 483 -3.46 4.95 55.46
C ALA A 483 -3.52 3.81 56.48
N ARG A 484 -4.14 2.68 56.11
CA ARG A 484 -4.16 1.47 56.96
C ARG A 484 -2.76 0.94 57.28
N LEU A 485 -1.86 0.91 56.31
CA LEU A 485 -0.46 0.52 56.53
C LEU A 485 0.22 1.46 57.52
N ARG A 486 -0.01 2.77 57.43
CA ARG A 486 0.51 3.76 58.38
C ARG A 486 -0.02 3.52 59.80
N SER A 487 -1.34 3.35 59.95
CA SER A 487 -1.96 3.04 61.25
C SER A 487 -1.42 1.74 61.84
N LEU A 488 -1.24 0.69 61.02
CA LEU A 488 -0.69 -0.59 61.45
C LEU A 488 0.77 -0.48 61.91
N ARG A 489 1.58 0.37 61.28
CA ARG A 489 2.96 0.65 61.71
C ARG A 489 2.99 1.42 63.04
N ALA A 490 2.08 2.37 63.24
CA ALA A 490 1.94 3.08 64.51
C ALA A 490 1.50 2.11 65.64
N GLU A 491 0.47 1.28 65.40
CA GLU A 491 0.00 0.24 66.32
C GLU A 491 1.14 -0.74 66.68
N SER A 492 1.94 -1.16 65.70
CA SER A 492 3.11 -2.00 65.93
C SER A 492 4.12 -1.35 66.88
N SER A 493 4.40 -0.05 66.70
CA SER A 493 5.35 0.68 67.56
C SER A 493 4.85 0.74 69.01
N GLU A 494 3.59 1.11 69.20
CA GLU A 494 2.95 1.21 70.52
C GLU A 494 2.93 -0.14 71.24
N LYS A 495 2.48 -1.21 70.57
CA LYS A 495 2.38 -2.55 71.18
C LYS A 495 3.75 -3.17 71.47
N VAL A 496 4.78 -2.83 70.70
CA VAL A 496 6.16 -3.26 70.99
C VAL A 496 6.71 -2.50 72.19
N ALA A 497 6.43 -1.20 72.33
CA ALA A 497 6.84 -0.40 73.48
C ALA A 497 6.16 -0.88 74.78
N ALA A 498 4.87 -1.22 74.73
CA ALA A 498 4.08 -1.67 75.87
C ALA A 498 4.42 -3.09 76.38
N ALA A 499 5.18 -3.89 75.64
CA ALA A 499 5.50 -5.26 76.05
C ALA A 499 6.57 -5.29 77.18
N LYS A 500 6.21 -5.90 78.31
CA LYS A 500 6.98 -5.90 79.56
C LYS A 500 8.24 -6.78 79.58
N THR A 501 8.36 -7.77 78.69
CA THR A 501 9.51 -8.69 78.64
C THR A 501 10.14 -8.75 77.25
N ALA A 502 11.45 -9.05 77.17
CA ALA A 502 12.18 -9.15 75.91
C ALA A 502 11.58 -10.20 74.96
N GLU A 503 11.18 -11.36 75.50
CA GLU A 503 10.55 -12.44 74.73
C GLU A 503 9.18 -12.03 74.17
N ARG A 504 8.35 -11.31 74.95
CA ARG A 504 7.07 -10.75 74.45
C ARG A 504 7.29 -9.68 73.38
N ARG A 505 8.30 -8.81 73.53
CA ARG A 505 8.68 -7.82 72.50
C ARG A 505 9.04 -8.51 71.18
N LYS A 506 9.85 -9.58 71.23
CA LYS A 506 10.27 -10.37 70.05
C LYS A 506 9.07 -10.99 69.34
N ARG A 507 8.18 -11.68 70.06
CA ARG A 507 6.96 -12.30 69.50
C ARG A 507 6.01 -11.25 68.89
N THR A 508 5.79 -10.13 69.58
CA THR A 508 4.95 -9.03 69.07
C THR A 508 5.54 -8.42 67.79
N ARG A 509 6.85 -8.14 67.75
CA ARG A 509 7.54 -7.68 66.53
C ARG A 509 7.34 -8.65 65.37
N GLN A 510 7.51 -9.96 65.61
CA GLN A 510 7.34 -10.98 64.56
C GLN A 510 5.91 -11.02 64.02
N ARG A 511 4.89 -10.91 64.89
CA ARG A 511 3.48 -10.86 64.50
C ARG A 511 3.17 -9.64 63.64
N TYR A 512 3.59 -8.44 64.07
CA TYR A 512 3.33 -7.21 63.31
C TYR A 512 4.16 -7.14 62.03
N ARG A 513 5.38 -7.68 62.01
CA ARG A 513 6.18 -7.81 60.78
C ARG A 513 5.41 -8.56 59.69
N ARG A 514 4.76 -9.69 60.04
CA ARG A 514 3.92 -10.44 59.09
C ARG A 514 2.70 -9.62 58.63
N ARG A 515 1.99 -8.94 59.53
CA ARG A 515 0.82 -8.10 59.20
C ARG A 515 1.21 -6.92 58.30
N ILE A 516 2.31 -6.24 58.60
CA ILE A 516 2.86 -5.12 57.83
C ILE A 516 3.24 -5.59 56.42
N ALA A 517 3.94 -6.72 56.30
CA ALA A 517 4.30 -7.29 55.00
C ALA A 517 3.07 -7.64 54.13
N ILE A 518 1.96 -8.09 54.73
CA ILE A 518 0.70 -8.31 54.00
C ILE A 518 0.09 -6.97 53.56
N ALA A 519 0.07 -5.96 54.43
CA ALA A 519 -0.45 -4.65 54.12
C ALA A 519 0.37 -3.94 53.02
N GLU A 520 1.70 -4.06 53.05
CA GLU A 520 2.62 -3.58 52.00
C GLU A 520 2.30 -4.24 50.65
N ARG A 521 2.16 -5.57 50.62
CA ARG A 521 1.73 -6.28 49.39
C ARG A 521 0.37 -5.81 48.87
N ARG A 522 -0.59 -5.50 49.76
CA ARG A 522 -1.90 -4.93 49.36
C ARG A 522 -1.77 -3.54 48.75
N VAL A 523 -0.95 -2.67 49.33
CA VAL A 523 -0.66 -1.34 48.78
C VAL A 523 -0.03 -1.47 47.39
N GLU A 524 0.97 -2.34 47.25
CA GLU A 524 1.67 -2.53 45.98
C GLU A 524 0.75 -3.09 44.90
N GLY A 525 -0.06 -4.11 45.24
CA GLY A 525 -1.09 -4.63 44.33
C GLY A 525 -2.12 -3.56 43.91
N ALA A 526 -2.49 -2.65 44.80
CA ALA A 526 -3.38 -1.54 44.47
C ALA A 526 -2.71 -0.49 43.57
N ARG A 527 -1.43 -0.18 43.79
CA ARG A 527 -0.63 0.70 42.91
C ARG A 527 -0.54 0.11 41.51
N GLY A 528 -0.20 -1.17 41.38
CA GLY A 528 -0.18 -1.86 40.09
C GLY A 528 -1.53 -1.82 39.35
N ARG A 529 -2.67 -1.98 40.06
CA ARG A 529 -4.01 -1.81 39.47
C ARG A 529 -4.26 -0.38 38.98
N ARG A 530 -3.90 0.63 39.77
CA ARG A 530 -4.00 2.05 39.41
C ARG A 530 -3.18 2.35 38.15
N ASP A 531 -1.96 1.84 38.08
CA ASP A 531 -1.04 2.12 36.98
C ASP A 531 -1.51 1.47 35.67
N ARG A 532 -1.98 0.21 35.73
CA ARG A 532 -2.66 -0.43 34.58
C ARG A 532 -3.90 0.35 34.13
N ALA A 533 -4.71 0.85 35.06
CA ALA A 533 -5.87 1.67 34.72
C ALA A 533 -5.47 3.02 34.09
N ARG A 534 -4.38 3.63 34.55
CA ARG A 534 -3.83 4.88 33.98
C ARG A 534 -3.35 4.66 32.54
N ILE A 535 -2.67 3.55 32.27
CA ILE A 535 -2.27 3.16 30.90
C ILE A 535 -3.50 2.94 30.02
N ALA A 536 -4.52 2.24 30.51
CA ALA A 536 -5.77 2.03 29.77
C ALA A 536 -6.50 3.34 29.46
N LEU A 537 -6.52 4.30 30.40
CA LEU A 537 -7.03 5.64 30.17
C LEU A 537 -6.22 6.40 29.11
N GLY A 538 -4.89 6.35 29.18
CA GLY A 538 -4.01 6.93 28.17
C GLY A 538 -4.30 6.39 26.77
N LYS A 539 -4.44 5.06 26.65
CA LYS A 539 -4.84 4.39 25.40
C LYS A 539 -6.21 4.85 24.88
N ALA A 540 -7.20 5.01 25.76
CA ALA A 540 -8.51 5.53 25.38
C ALA A 540 -8.44 6.98 24.89
N LYS A 541 -7.66 7.84 25.56
CA LYS A 541 -7.42 9.23 25.16
C LYS A 541 -6.72 9.33 23.81
N ALA A 542 -5.64 8.58 23.61
CA ALA A 542 -4.90 8.53 22.34
C ALA A 542 -5.79 8.08 21.17
N ARG A 543 -6.56 7.00 21.34
CA ARG A 543 -7.49 6.50 20.31
C ARG A 543 -8.57 7.52 19.96
N TYR A 544 -9.13 8.21 20.95
CA TYR A 544 -10.13 9.24 20.71
C TYR A 544 -9.55 10.43 19.93
N LEU A 545 -8.39 10.93 20.35
CA LEU A 545 -7.70 12.02 19.66
C LEU A 545 -7.47 11.68 18.20
N ILE A 546 -6.86 10.53 17.92
CA ILE A 546 -6.57 10.10 16.55
C ILE A 546 -7.83 9.90 15.74
N ALA A 547 -8.88 9.30 16.30
CA ALA A 547 -10.16 9.15 15.63
C ALA A 547 -10.81 10.50 15.28
N ARG A 548 -10.66 11.50 16.16
CA ARG A 548 -11.16 12.86 15.95
C ARG A 548 -10.40 13.55 14.83
N GLU A 549 -9.07 13.56 14.90
CA GLU A 549 -8.23 14.25 13.92
C GLU A 549 -8.33 13.60 12.54
N LYS A 550 -8.22 12.27 12.44
CA LYS A 550 -8.24 11.56 11.13
C LYS A 550 -9.62 11.46 10.47
N ARG A 551 -10.66 12.10 11.04
CA ARG A 551 -12.06 11.94 10.63
C ARG A 551 -12.25 12.20 9.13
N ALA A 552 -11.64 13.28 8.63
CA ALA A 552 -11.74 13.71 7.25
C ALA A 552 -10.50 13.33 6.40
N TRP A 553 -9.57 12.55 6.96
CA TRP A 553 -8.26 12.27 6.33
C TRP A 553 -8.05 10.79 6.03
N ASN A 554 -7.48 10.48 4.88
CA ASN A 554 -7.10 9.16 4.43
C ASN A 554 -5.60 8.89 4.68
N LEU A 555 -5.32 8.37 5.87
CA LEU A 555 -3.97 8.05 6.34
C LEU A 555 -3.34 6.84 5.65
N ILE A 556 -4.13 5.99 4.97
CA ILE A 556 -3.59 4.81 4.29
C ILE A 556 -2.87 5.22 3.01
N THR A 557 -3.39 6.22 2.29
CA THR A 557 -2.79 6.69 1.04
C THR A 557 -1.38 7.25 1.24
N SER A 558 -1.19 8.12 2.25
CA SER A 558 0.13 8.64 2.63
C SER A 558 1.06 7.52 3.08
N LEU A 559 0.61 6.70 4.02
CA LEU A 559 1.40 5.60 4.62
C LEU A 559 1.83 4.54 3.62
N LYS A 560 1.00 4.24 2.61
CA LYS A 560 1.29 3.20 1.62
C LYS A 560 2.32 3.65 0.58
N SER A 561 2.34 4.93 0.21
CA SER A 561 2.96 5.34 -1.07
C SER A 561 3.92 6.53 -1.00
N TYR A 562 3.78 7.42 0.00
CA TYR A 562 4.47 8.72 0.02
C TYR A 562 5.47 8.88 1.15
N ILE A 563 5.35 8.09 2.22
CA ILE A 563 6.24 8.17 3.38
C ILE A 563 7.26 7.04 3.26
N ASP A 564 8.54 7.37 3.34
CA ASP A 564 9.61 6.37 3.45
C ASP A 564 9.44 5.56 4.74
N PRO A 565 9.22 4.23 4.67
CA PRO A 565 9.04 3.40 5.85
C PRO A 565 10.29 3.31 6.73
N ARG A 566 11.49 3.62 6.22
CA ARG A 566 12.74 3.67 7.00
C ARG A 566 12.68 4.71 8.12
N VAL A 567 12.11 5.89 7.86
CA VAL A 567 11.94 6.96 8.86
C VAL A 567 11.13 6.47 10.07
N PHE A 568 10.08 5.70 9.82
CA PHE A 568 9.27 5.11 10.89
C PHE A 568 10.01 3.99 11.63
N TYR A 569 10.78 3.18 10.90
CA TYR A 569 11.55 2.08 11.46
C TYR A 569 12.70 2.56 12.34
N GLU A 570 13.54 3.47 11.84
CA GLU A 570 14.64 4.12 12.57
C GLU A 570 14.15 4.80 13.85
N TRP A 571 13.08 5.61 13.74
CA TRP A 571 12.44 6.21 14.91
C TRP A 571 11.97 5.13 15.91
N GLY A 572 11.37 4.05 15.40
CA GLY A 572 10.96 2.91 16.20
C GLY A 572 12.11 2.28 17.00
N GLN A 573 13.29 2.13 16.39
CA GLN A 573 14.49 1.65 17.08
C GLN A 573 14.93 2.62 18.18
N GLN A 574 14.98 3.92 17.88
CA GLN A 574 15.37 4.95 18.85
C GLN A 574 14.46 4.99 20.08
N VAL A 575 13.18 4.68 19.92
CA VAL A 575 12.20 4.70 21.01
C VAL A 575 11.81 3.32 21.51
N ASP A 576 12.50 2.24 21.16
CA ASP A 576 12.12 0.84 21.51
C ASP A 576 10.64 0.54 21.21
N TYR A 577 10.28 0.60 19.93
CA TYR A 577 8.94 0.33 19.42
C TYR A 577 8.98 -0.33 18.05
N ASP A 578 8.50 -1.57 17.99
CA ASP A 578 8.31 -2.31 16.74
C ASP A 578 7.21 -1.66 15.89
N VAL A 579 7.57 -0.63 15.13
CA VAL A 579 6.66 0.11 14.27
C VAL A 579 6.07 -0.78 13.18
N LEU A 580 6.86 -1.69 12.61
CA LEU A 580 6.40 -2.64 11.60
C LEU A 580 5.31 -3.55 12.18
N GLY A 581 5.54 -4.21 13.31
CA GLY A 581 4.56 -5.12 13.91
C GLY A 581 3.41 -4.45 14.67
N ARG A 582 3.56 -3.22 15.16
CA ARG A 582 2.55 -2.57 16.04
C ARG A 582 1.81 -1.40 15.42
N TYR A 583 2.38 -0.71 14.42
CA TYR A 583 1.74 0.44 13.78
C TYR A 583 1.23 0.13 12.36
N TYR A 584 2.03 -0.55 11.52
CA TYR A 584 1.60 -0.88 10.17
C TYR A 584 0.49 -1.96 10.15
N PRO A 585 -0.52 -1.84 9.26
CA PRO A 585 -1.44 -2.93 8.94
C PRO A 585 -0.70 -4.12 8.30
N ALA A 586 -1.20 -5.35 8.49
CA ALA A 586 -0.54 -6.58 8.04
C ALA A 586 -0.11 -6.57 6.56
N THR A 587 -0.92 -5.99 5.67
CA THR A 587 -0.57 -5.86 4.24
C THR A 587 0.63 -4.94 4.00
N LEU A 588 0.75 -3.85 4.77
CA LEU A 588 1.90 -2.94 4.67
C LEU A 588 3.14 -3.49 5.37
N ARG A 589 2.99 -4.37 6.38
CA ARG A 589 4.13 -5.08 6.99
C ARG A 589 4.88 -5.92 5.97
N ARG A 590 4.14 -6.76 5.24
CA ARG A 590 4.72 -7.60 4.17
C ARG A 590 5.32 -6.73 3.07
N LYS A 591 4.62 -5.66 2.66
CA LYS A 591 5.10 -4.72 1.65
C LYS A 591 6.42 -4.05 2.05
N PHE A 592 6.59 -3.65 3.31
CA PHE A 592 7.77 -2.95 3.81
C PHE A 592 8.74 -3.85 4.59
N ALA A 593 8.66 -5.18 4.40
CA ALA A 593 9.54 -6.13 5.10
C ALA A 593 11.03 -5.85 4.81
N TRP A 594 11.33 -5.44 3.57
CA TRP A 594 12.68 -5.08 3.10
C TRP A 594 13.42 -4.06 3.97
N VAL A 595 12.70 -3.22 4.73
CA VAL A 595 13.30 -2.20 5.61
C VAL A 595 14.14 -2.81 6.73
N ARG A 596 13.80 -4.01 7.21
CA ARG A 596 14.53 -4.68 8.30
C ARG A 596 15.95 -5.10 7.91
N PHE A 597 16.23 -5.18 6.62
CA PHE A 597 17.46 -5.78 6.10
C PHE A 597 18.47 -4.74 5.63
N ILE A 598 18.15 -3.45 5.71
CA ILE A 598 19.04 -2.34 5.35
C ILE A 598 20.02 -2.04 6.48
N ASP A 599 19.55 -2.07 7.74
CA ASP A 599 20.39 -1.82 8.94
C ASP A 599 21.48 -2.89 9.15
N GLY A 600 21.47 -3.96 8.37
CA GLY A 600 22.44 -5.05 8.46
C GLY A 600 23.74 -4.84 7.70
N ASN A 601 23.88 -3.87 6.80
CA ASN A 601 25.09 -3.82 5.96
C ASN A 601 25.38 -2.48 5.25
N ASP A 602 25.80 -1.45 5.99
CA ASP A 602 26.48 -0.29 5.37
C ASP A 602 27.70 0.22 6.19
N GLY A 603 28.24 -0.56 7.14
CA GLY A 603 29.49 -0.11 7.78
C GLY A 603 30.11 -0.87 8.95
N ALA A 604 29.63 -2.05 9.38
CA ALA A 604 30.27 -2.73 10.53
C ALA A 604 30.37 -4.27 10.48
N ASP A 605 29.68 -4.96 9.58
CA ASP A 605 29.95 -6.37 9.31
C ASP A 605 29.43 -6.68 7.91
N ASN A 606 30.28 -6.49 6.92
CA ASN A 606 30.02 -7.07 5.61
C ASN A 606 30.16 -8.60 5.77
N PRO A 607 29.08 -9.41 5.69
CA PRO A 607 29.23 -10.86 5.72
C PRO A 607 29.96 -11.37 4.46
N THR A 608 30.11 -10.50 3.44
CA THR A 608 30.85 -10.78 2.19
C THR A 608 32.37 -10.59 2.30
N GLY A 609 32.93 -10.55 3.52
CA GLY A 609 34.38 -10.71 3.72
C GLY A 609 34.98 -12.03 3.19
N ALA A 610 34.18 -12.87 2.52
CA ALA A 610 34.57 -14.10 1.86
C ALA A 610 34.58 -14.04 0.32
N GLY A 611 34.27 -12.90 -0.33
CA GLY A 611 34.24 -12.85 -1.80
C GLY A 611 33.12 -13.71 -2.43
N VAL A 612 31.93 -13.70 -1.82
CA VAL A 612 30.80 -14.54 -2.24
C VAL A 612 29.57 -13.67 -2.50
N SER A 613 28.91 -13.92 -3.63
CA SER A 613 27.62 -13.34 -4.02
C SER A 613 26.50 -14.38 -3.88
N VAL A 614 25.26 -13.92 -3.69
CA VAL A 614 24.08 -14.78 -3.60
C VAL A 614 23.06 -14.34 -4.63
N ARG A 615 22.46 -15.30 -5.35
CA ARG A 615 21.38 -15.02 -6.30
C ARG A 615 20.37 -16.18 -6.35
N THR A 616 19.16 -15.90 -6.80
CA THR A 616 18.14 -16.93 -7.03
C THR A 616 18.65 -17.98 -8.02
N CYS A 617 18.37 -19.25 -7.69
CA CYS A 617 18.66 -20.40 -8.52
C CYS A 617 17.60 -20.53 -9.61
N LEU A 618 18.04 -20.55 -10.86
CA LEU A 618 17.21 -20.76 -12.05
C LEU A 618 17.42 -22.17 -12.58
N TRP A 619 16.58 -22.58 -13.54
CA TRP A 619 16.71 -23.88 -14.21
C TRP A 619 18.08 -24.07 -14.86
N ASP A 620 18.65 -23.00 -15.44
CA ASP A 620 19.96 -23.02 -16.08
C ASP A 620 21.13 -23.26 -15.09
N ASP A 621 20.89 -23.09 -13.78
CA ASP A 621 21.90 -23.35 -12.75
C ASP A 621 21.93 -24.81 -12.31
N LEU A 622 20.91 -25.60 -12.67
CA LEU A 622 20.69 -26.93 -12.09
C LEU A 622 21.74 -27.96 -12.49
N ASP A 623 22.39 -27.79 -13.64
CA ASP A 623 23.52 -28.64 -14.02
C ASP A 623 24.69 -28.49 -13.04
N VAL A 624 25.03 -27.24 -12.68
CA VAL A 624 26.11 -26.95 -11.71
C VAL A 624 25.69 -27.32 -10.29
N VAL A 625 24.41 -27.11 -9.93
CA VAL A 625 23.88 -27.54 -8.63
C VAL A 625 23.88 -29.07 -8.51
N ALA A 626 23.64 -29.81 -9.59
CA ALA A 626 23.74 -31.26 -9.60
C ALA A 626 25.16 -31.74 -9.31
N GLU A 627 26.19 -31.07 -9.83
CA GLU A 627 27.59 -31.33 -9.50
C GLU A 627 27.87 -31.09 -8.01
N LEU A 628 27.37 -29.97 -7.46
CA LEU A 628 27.45 -29.65 -6.02
C LEU A 628 26.81 -30.75 -5.16
N PHE A 629 25.59 -31.18 -5.49
CA PHE A 629 24.88 -32.23 -4.76
C PHE A 629 25.61 -33.57 -4.89
N GLY A 630 26.19 -33.85 -6.06
CA GLY A 630 27.03 -35.02 -6.31
C GLY A 630 28.26 -35.06 -5.42
N ALA A 631 29.00 -33.94 -5.31
CA ALA A 631 30.17 -33.81 -4.45
C ALA A 631 29.81 -34.01 -2.96
N VAL A 632 28.72 -33.38 -2.50
CA VAL A 632 28.28 -33.53 -1.11
C VAL A 632 27.79 -34.94 -0.83
N ARG A 633 27.07 -35.57 -1.77
CA ARG A 633 26.60 -36.96 -1.63
C ARG A 633 27.73 -37.97 -1.63
N ALA A 634 28.87 -37.67 -2.27
CA ALA A 634 30.05 -38.53 -2.21
C ALA A 634 30.62 -38.60 -0.78
N ASP A 635 30.63 -37.47 -0.07
CA ASP A 635 31.10 -37.39 1.32
C ASP A 635 30.01 -37.79 2.34
N TYR A 636 28.74 -37.64 1.98
CA TYR A 636 27.56 -37.87 2.84
C TYR A 636 26.47 -38.67 2.09
N PRO A 637 26.69 -39.96 1.80
CA PRO A 637 25.74 -40.77 1.03
C PRO A 637 24.36 -40.92 1.70
N GLU A 638 24.31 -40.82 3.04
CA GLU A 638 23.09 -40.85 3.83
C GLU A 638 22.16 -39.66 3.60
N ALA A 639 22.66 -38.55 3.05
CA ALA A 639 21.87 -37.35 2.79
C ALA A 639 20.83 -37.53 1.67
N ASN A 640 20.93 -38.62 0.87
CA ASN A 640 20.01 -38.99 -0.22
C ASN A 640 19.64 -37.80 -1.16
N LEU A 641 20.66 -37.02 -1.52
CA LEU A 641 20.52 -35.84 -2.36
C LEU A 641 20.22 -36.22 -3.81
N PRO A 642 19.27 -35.54 -4.48
CA PRO A 642 19.03 -35.70 -5.91
C PRO A 642 20.25 -35.23 -6.71
N VAL A 643 20.68 -35.96 -7.73
CA VAL A 643 21.83 -35.57 -8.57
C VAL A 643 21.47 -35.38 -10.03
N GLY A 644 20.19 -35.55 -10.39
CA GLY A 644 19.70 -35.19 -11.71
C GLY A 644 19.21 -33.74 -11.70
N PRO A 645 19.64 -32.86 -12.63
CA PRO A 645 19.17 -31.48 -12.70
C PRO A 645 17.64 -31.37 -12.67
N ARG A 646 16.95 -32.22 -13.45
CA ARG A 646 15.48 -32.28 -13.46
C ARG A 646 14.88 -32.67 -12.10
N GLU A 647 15.46 -33.66 -11.42
CA GLU A 647 14.98 -34.11 -10.12
C GLU A 647 15.18 -33.01 -9.06
N ILE A 648 16.32 -32.31 -9.09
CA ILE A 648 16.61 -31.16 -8.23
C ILE A 648 15.60 -30.04 -8.51
N GLY A 649 15.38 -29.71 -9.79
CA GLY A 649 14.39 -28.71 -10.20
C GLY A 649 13.00 -29.03 -9.67
N GLU A 650 12.53 -30.26 -9.88
CA GLU A 650 11.23 -30.71 -9.39
C GLU A 650 11.16 -30.72 -7.85
N ARG A 651 12.24 -31.04 -7.15
CA ARG A 651 12.24 -31.18 -5.67
C ARG A 651 12.51 -29.90 -4.92
N CYS A 652 13.23 -28.95 -5.49
CA CYS A 652 13.82 -27.82 -4.76
C CYS A 652 13.53 -26.46 -5.39
N LEU A 653 13.17 -26.36 -6.68
CA LEU A 653 12.79 -25.07 -7.27
C LEU A 653 11.30 -24.75 -7.05
N PRO A 654 10.93 -23.47 -6.94
CA PRO A 654 9.55 -23.05 -6.90
C PRO A 654 8.75 -23.47 -8.14
N SER A 655 7.52 -23.93 -7.92
CA SER A 655 6.55 -24.14 -8.99
C SER A 655 5.18 -23.59 -8.57
N LEU A 656 4.24 -23.50 -9.50
CA LEU A 656 2.88 -23.02 -9.17
C LEU A 656 2.09 -24.06 -8.36
N GLU A 657 2.47 -25.33 -8.45
CA GLU A 657 1.81 -26.46 -7.77
C GLU A 657 2.47 -26.80 -6.43
N LYS A 658 3.79 -26.60 -6.31
CA LYS A 658 4.56 -26.87 -5.10
C LYS A 658 4.72 -25.61 -4.27
N THR A 659 4.92 -25.79 -2.98
CA THR A 659 5.00 -24.71 -1.99
C THR A 659 6.41 -24.19 -1.75
N TRP A 660 7.42 -24.68 -2.48
CA TRP A 660 8.75 -24.07 -2.42
C TRP A 660 8.66 -22.59 -2.80
N HIS A 661 9.21 -21.75 -1.95
CA HIS A 661 9.09 -20.30 -2.02
C HIS A 661 10.21 -19.71 -2.87
N GLU A 662 11.43 -20.19 -2.64
CA GLU A 662 12.64 -19.72 -3.29
C GLU A 662 13.73 -20.78 -3.21
N ALA A 663 14.61 -20.78 -4.21
CA ALA A 663 15.91 -21.43 -4.14
C ALA A 663 16.98 -20.41 -4.53
N ILE A 664 18.13 -20.46 -3.85
CA ILE A 664 19.27 -19.57 -4.04
C ILE A 664 20.55 -20.39 -4.22
N ILE A 665 21.51 -19.81 -4.92
CA ILE A 665 22.88 -20.29 -5.02
C ILE A 665 23.86 -19.25 -4.48
N LEU A 666 24.94 -19.75 -3.90
CA LEU A 666 26.09 -18.96 -3.47
C LEU A 666 27.19 -19.12 -4.52
N VAL A 667 27.73 -18.00 -4.96
CA VAL A 667 28.69 -17.94 -6.06
C VAL A 667 29.93 -17.20 -5.58
N ASP A 668 31.12 -17.78 -5.76
CA ASP A 668 32.38 -17.12 -5.37
C ASP A 668 32.85 -16.07 -6.40
N GLU A 669 33.97 -15.39 -6.10
CA GLU A 669 34.62 -14.40 -6.99
C GLU A 669 34.98 -14.96 -8.39
N GLN A 670 35.07 -16.29 -8.55
CA GLN A 670 35.32 -16.94 -9.84
C GLN A 670 34.05 -17.40 -10.55
N GLU A 671 32.88 -16.93 -10.11
CA GLU A 671 31.57 -17.32 -10.64
C GLU A 671 31.26 -18.83 -10.47
N GLN A 672 31.90 -19.51 -9.50
CA GLN A 672 31.63 -20.93 -9.22
C GLN A 672 30.54 -21.07 -8.15
N VAL A 673 29.61 -22.00 -8.36
CA VAL A 673 28.55 -22.31 -7.38
C VAL A 673 29.15 -23.11 -6.23
N ILE A 674 29.25 -22.48 -5.06
CA ILE A 674 29.83 -23.08 -3.85
C ILE A 674 28.77 -23.48 -2.81
N GLY A 675 27.50 -23.14 -3.06
CA GLY A 675 26.40 -23.43 -2.15
C GLY A 675 25.04 -23.33 -2.82
N PHE A 676 24.07 -23.99 -2.19
CA PHE A 676 22.67 -24.00 -2.59
C PHE A 676 21.80 -23.97 -1.34
N ALA A 677 20.71 -23.20 -1.36
CA ALA A 677 19.64 -23.37 -0.39
C ALA A 677 18.27 -23.24 -1.04
N ALA A 678 17.27 -23.90 -0.47
CA ALA A 678 15.89 -23.78 -0.87
C ALA A 678 14.98 -23.71 0.36
N VAL A 679 13.93 -22.89 0.25
CA VAL A 679 12.92 -22.67 1.29
C VAL A 679 11.63 -23.35 0.88
N GLY A 680 11.29 -24.41 1.60
CA GLY A 680 10.15 -25.30 1.36
C GLY A 680 8.85 -24.84 2.03
N PRO A 681 7.82 -25.71 2.04
CA PRO A 681 6.49 -25.39 2.58
C PRO A 681 6.48 -24.89 4.03
N GLU A 682 5.50 -24.04 4.33
CA GLU A 682 5.04 -23.79 5.69
C GLU A 682 4.28 -25.01 6.24
N TRP A 683 4.59 -25.42 7.46
CA TRP A 683 3.85 -26.43 8.22
C TRP A 683 3.69 -26.00 9.68
N CYS A 684 2.74 -26.59 10.40
CA CYS A 684 2.57 -26.38 11.84
C CYS A 684 3.02 -27.63 12.58
N ASP A 685 3.87 -27.47 13.58
CA ASP A 685 4.24 -28.58 14.46
C ASP A 685 3.01 -29.08 15.22
N ALA A 686 2.75 -30.38 15.12
CA ALA A 686 1.63 -31.03 15.79
C ALA A 686 1.75 -30.94 17.32
N GLU A 687 2.96 -30.80 17.87
CA GLU A 687 3.22 -30.63 19.29
C GLU A 687 3.08 -29.16 19.76
N HIS A 688 3.33 -28.20 18.87
CA HIS A 688 3.29 -26.76 19.15
C HIS A 688 2.36 -26.04 18.18
N GLN A 689 1.04 -26.21 18.36
CA GLN A 689 -0.04 -25.71 17.48
C GLN A 689 -0.08 -24.19 17.19
N GLU A 690 0.90 -23.41 17.66
CA GLU A 690 1.00 -21.96 17.47
C GLU A 690 2.21 -21.50 16.65
N GLU A 691 3.19 -22.37 16.34
CA GLU A 691 4.38 -21.99 15.56
C GLU A 691 4.36 -22.59 14.15
N THR A 692 4.41 -21.72 13.14
CA THR A 692 4.58 -22.09 11.73
C THR A 692 6.07 -22.27 11.44
N ALA A 693 6.47 -23.46 11.01
CA ALA A 693 7.81 -23.82 10.59
C ALA A 693 7.91 -23.88 9.06
N LEU A 694 9.13 -23.73 8.54
CA LEU A 694 9.45 -23.86 7.11
C LEU A 694 10.50 -24.96 6.95
N ASP A 695 10.36 -25.77 5.90
CA ASP A 695 11.43 -26.67 5.49
C ASP A 695 12.58 -25.86 4.87
N VAL A 696 13.82 -26.17 5.26
CA VAL A 696 15.01 -25.53 4.68
C VAL A 696 15.97 -26.63 4.25
N LEU A 697 16.34 -26.63 2.97
CA LEU A 697 17.47 -27.40 2.45
C LEU A 697 18.63 -26.43 2.26
N ALA A 698 19.79 -26.69 2.88
CA ALA A 698 20.98 -25.86 2.73
C ALA A 698 22.21 -26.75 2.56
N ILE A 699 22.96 -26.52 1.49
CA ILE A 699 24.08 -27.34 1.03
C ILE A 699 25.26 -26.42 0.71
N LEU A 700 26.45 -26.78 1.18
CA LEU A 700 27.70 -26.07 0.92
C LEU A 700 28.77 -27.06 0.50
N LEU A 701 29.64 -26.68 -0.44
CA LEU A 701 30.81 -27.49 -0.82
C LEU A 701 31.64 -27.83 0.43
N PRO A 702 31.93 -29.11 0.68
CA PRO A 702 32.68 -29.56 1.86
C PRO A 702 33.98 -28.79 2.10
N GLU A 703 34.75 -28.55 1.03
CA GLU A 703 36.05 -27.87 1.06
C GLU A 703 35.97 -26.37 1.37
N ARG A 704 34.79 -25.76 1.19
CA ARG A 704 34.54 -24.32 1.41
C ARG A 704 33.76 -24.05 2.69
N ARG A 705 33.52 -25.07 3.54
CA ARG A 705 32.76 -24.93 4.79
C ARG A 705 33.50 -24.04 5.78
N GLY A 706 32.91 -22.88 6.07
CA GLY A 706 33.39 -21.94 7.10
C GLY A 706 32.23 -21.29 7.86
N PRO A 707 32.41 -20.91 9.14
CA PRO A 707 31.36 -20.26 9.94
C PRO A 707 30.80 -18.98 9.32
N ALA A 708 31.62 -18.23 8.56
CA ALA A 708 31.19 -17.03 7.85
C ALA A 708 30.22 -17.35 6.71
N LEU A 709 30.54 -18.34 5.87
CA LEU A 709 29.70 -18.76 4.75
C LEU A 709 28.38 -19.39 5.23
N ALA A 710 28.44 -20.21 6.28
CA ALA A 710 27.24 -20.79 6.90
C ALA A 710 26.32 -19.71 7.49
N ARG A 711 26.89 -18.67 8.11
CA ARG A 711 26.11 -17.50 8.57
C ARG A 711 25.49 -16.73 7.42
N CYS A 712 26.25 -16.48 6.35
CA CYS A 712 25.74 -15.81 5.15
C CYS A 712 24.54 -16.54 4.56
N LEU A 713 24.63 -17.87 4.41
CA LEU A 713 23.52 -18.68 3.90
C LEU A 713 22.31 -18.68 4.85
N ALA A 714 22.55 -18.80 6.15
CA ALA A 714 21.48 -18.76 7.15
C ALA A 714 20.77 -17.40 7.20
N ASP A 715 21.50 -16.30 7.04
CA ASP A 715 20.93 -14.96 7.02
C ASP A 715 20.16 -14.68 5.74
N GLU A 716 20.58 -15.23 4.59
CA GLU A 716 19.81 -15.11 3.35
C GLU A 716 18.53 -15.94 3.39
N VAL A 717 18.56 -17.16 3.92
CA VAL A 717 17.35 -17.99 4.11
C VAL A 717 16.36 -17.34 5.09
N ARG A 718 16.83 -16.52 6.03
CA ARG A 718 15.99 -15.78 6.97
C ARG A 718 15.35 -14.52 6.38
N ARG A 719 15.93 -13.95 5.32
CA ARG A 719 15.43 -12.74 4.66
C ARG A 719 14.12 -13.05 3.92
#